data_AF-A0AAF1JX80-F1
#
_entry.id   AF-A0AAF1JX80-F1
#
_cell.length_a   1.000
_cell.length_b   1.000
_cell.length_c   1.000
_cell.angle_alpha   90.00
_cell.angle_beta   90.00
_cell.angle_gamma   90.00
#
_symmetry.space_group_name_H-M   'P 1'
#
loop_
_entity.id
_entity.type
_entity.pdbx_description
1 polymer ?
#
loop_
_entity_poly.entity_id
_entity_poly.type
_entity_poly.pdbx_seq_one_letter_code
_entity_poly.pdbx_strand_id
1 'polypeptide(L)'
;MDGTSSPSAGKCPVMHGSPKHVTLGGRSNKDWWPNQLNLRILHQHSALSNPMGKGFSYAEEFKKLDIEALKRDLAELATTSQDWWPADYGNYGPLFVRMAWHSAGTYRIADGRGGAGSGTQRFAPLNSWPDNVNLDKARRLLWPIKQKYGNAVSWADLLIMAADVGMETMGFKTFGFGFGRADVWEPPEDIYWGAEDTWLGDVRYTGDRQLEDPLGAVQMGLIYVNPQGPNGQPDPLGSARDIRETFTRMAMNDEETVALVAGGHTFGKCHGAGAESNVGREPEAASIEEQGLGWKNSFGTGSGGYTITSGIEGAWTNNPVAWDNGYFDNLLGHEWEVTKSPAGAWQWTPTDPAAQTSVPDAHDPSKRVAPMMTTADMALKMDPIYAPISKSFHEDPQKFADAFARAWFKLTHRDMGPKVRYLGPLVPAEELIWQDPVPPATQPLIGDAEIATLKAQIRDSGLSVSQLVKTAWASASTFRGSDKRGGANGARIRLAPQKDWEVNEPAQLASVLETLTGIQAAFNAGGKQVSIADLIVLGGCVGVEQAAKAAGHEVSVPFTPGRTDASQEQTDIASFGVLEPTADGFRNYLRTSYALSAEELLVDRAQLLTLTAPEMTVLVGGLRVLGANAGDTMRGVFTERPGVLTNDFFVNLLDMKTSWTPVSEVGDLFEGRDASGALKWTGTRVDLVFGANSQLRALAEVFASAGSEGAFVQDFVAAWVKVMNLDRFDLA
;
A
#
# COMPACT_ATOMS: atom_id res chain seq x y z
N MET A 1 6.49 -34.15 -31.50
CA MET A 1 7.85 -34.68 -31.62
C MET A 1 8.72 -33.45 -31.64
N ASP A 2 9.35 -33.03 -30.55
CA ASP A 2 9.74 -33.78 -29.32
C ASP A 2 9.40 -32.95 -28.05
N GLY A 3 9.40 -33.46 -26.82
CA GLY A 3 9.75 -34.80 -26.36
C GLY A 3 10.55 -34.83 -25.05
N THR A 4 10.41 -33.83 -24.17
CA THR A 4 11.14 -33.74 -22.89
C THR A 4 10.18 -33.64 -21.70
N SER A 5 10.13 -34.71 -20.91
CA SER A 5 9.34 -34.80 -19.67
C SER A 5 10.21 -34.52 -18.44
N SER A 6 9.92 -33.44 -17.71
CA SER A 6 10.48 -33.21 -16.37
C SER A 6 9.72 -34.04 -15.31
N PRO A 7 10.35 -34.44 -14.18
CA PRO A 7 9.73 -35.35 -13.21
C PRO A 7 8.62 -34.67 -12.41
N SER A 8 7.46 -35.33 -12.27
CA SER A 8 6.34 -34.83 -11.48
C SER A 8 6.56 -35.00 -9.98
N ALA A 9 6.50 -33.91 -9.21
CA ALA A 9 6.40 -33.98 -7.75
C ALA A 9 4.97 -34.38 -7.30
N GLY A 10 4.88 -35.06 -6.14
CA GLY A 10 3.67 -35.09 -5.29
C GLY A 10 2.35 -35.61 -5.89
N LYS A 11 2.25 -36.89 -6.29
CA LYS A 11 0.93 -37.51 -6.52
C LYS A 11 0.25 -37.86 -5.18
N CYS A 12 -0.93 -37.30 -4.95
CA CYS A 12 -1.81 -37.69 -3.84
C CYS A 12 -2.24 -39.18 -3.98
N PRO A 13 -2.18 -40.00 -2.93
CA PRO A 13 -2.32 -41.46 -3.05
C PRO A 13 -3.77 -41.98 -3.13
N VAL A 14 -4.79 -41.10 -3.22
CA VAL A 14 -6.19 -41.52 -3.37
C VAL A 14 -6.62 -41.40 -4.82
N MET A 15 -7.06 -42.51 -5.43
CA MET A 15 -7.72 -42.52 -6.74
C MET A 15 -9.13 -41.91 -6.65
N HIS A 16 -9.20 -40.59 -6.51
CA HIS A 16 -10.37 -39.84 -6.96
C HIS A 16 -10.30 -39.72 -8.48
N GLY A 17 -11.16 -40.45 -9.20
CA GLY A 17 -11.39 -40.18 -10.62
C GLY A 17 -11.77 -38.71 -10.75
N SER A 18 -10.97 -37.93 -11.50
CA SER A 18 -10.95 -36.47 -11.40
C SER A 18 -12.35 -35.86 -11.43
N PRO A 19 -12.84 -35.27 -10.33
CA PRO A 19 -13.97 -34.37 -10.39
C PRO A 19 -13.49 -33.22 -11.28
N LYS A 20 -14.00 -33.14 -12.51
CA LYS A 20 -13.82 -31.95 -13.33
C LYS A 20 -14.47 -30.83 -12.51
N HIS A 21 -13.67 -29.89 -11.97
CA HIS A 21 -14.20 -28.77 -11.22
C HIS A 21 -14.98 -27.85 -12.17
N VAL A 22 -16.29 -28.12 -12.31
CA VAL A 22 -17.17 -27.39 -13.25
C VAL A 22 -17.69 -26.10 -12.60
N THR A 23 -16.76 -25.24 -12.21
CA THR A 23 -16.97 -23.78 -12.06
C THR A 23 -16.20 -23.09 -13.17
N LEU A 24 -16.64 -23.29 -14.43
CA LEU A 24 -15.96 -22.73 -15.63
C LEU A 24 -14.46 -23.07 -15.71
N GLY A 25 -14.00 -24.16 -15.06
CA GLY A 25 -12.59 -24.52 -14.82
C GLY A 25 -11.80 -25.01 -16.04
N GLY A 26 -11.96 -24.34 -17.18
CA GLY A 26 -11.02 -24.40 -18.29
C GLY A 26 -9.91 -23.35 -18.13
N ARG A 27 -8.98 -23.32 -19.09
CA ARG A 27 -7.97 -22.26 -19.20
C ARG A 27 -8.63 -20.89 -19.37
N SER A 28 -8.20 -19.93 -18.56
CA SER A 28 -8.48 -18.51 -18.71
C SER A 28 -7.69 -17.90 -19.89
N ASN A 29 -7.98 -16.65 -20.25
CA ASN A 29 -7.18 -15.93 -21.24
C ASN A 29 -5.70 -15.80 -20.82
N LYS A 30 -5.42 -15.63 -19.51
CA LYS A 30 -4.04 -15.54 -19.00
C LYS A 30 -3.27 -16.86 -19.19
N ASP A 31 -3.94 -18.00 -19.17
CA ASP A 31 -3.31 -19.31 -19.43
C ASP A 31 -2.95 -19.54 -20.90
N TRP A 32 -3.56 -18.79 -21.82
CA TRP A 32 -3.22 -18.79 -23.26
C TRP A 32 -2.26 -17.66 -23.63
N TRP A 33 -2.37 -16.52 -22.96
CA TRP A 33 -1.56 -15.32 -23.15
C TRP A 33 -1.04 -14.80 -21.80
N PRO A 34 0.02 -15.40 -21.23
CA PRO A 34 0.52 -15.04 -19.89
C PRO A 34 0.90 -13.57 -19.74
N ASN A 35 1.40 -12.97 -20.82
CA ASN A 35 1.83 -11.57 -20.89
C ASN A 35 0.69 -10.63 -21.33
N GLN A 36 -0.58 -11.03 -21.20
CA GLN A 36 -1.72 -10.17 -21.49
C GLN A 36 -1.92 -9.15 -20.36
N LEU A 37 -1.86 -7.86 -20.71
CA LEU A 37 -2.08 -6.72 -19.82
C LEU A 37 -3.34 -6.89 -18.94
N ASN A 38 -3.17 -6.85 -17.62
CA ASN A 38 -4.22 -7.12 -16.64
C ASN A 38 -5.05 -5.87 -16.30
N LEU A 39 -6.12 -5.61 -17.06
CA LEU A 39 -7.04 -4.51 -16.76
C LEU A 39 -7.99 -4.77 -15.58
N ARG A 40 -7.99 -5.96 -14.97
CA ARG A 40 -8.89 -6.27 -13.83
C ARG A 40 -8.63 -5.35 -12.64
N ILE A 41 -7.37 -4.95 -12.44
CA ILE A 41 -6.96 -4.07 -11.33
C ILE A 41 -7.63 -2.68 -11.38
N LEU A 42 -8.07 -2.25 -12.57
CA LEU A 42 -8.80 -0.99 -12.78
C LEU A 42 -10.33 -1.11 -12.55
N HIS A 43 -10.82 -2.31 -12.27
CA HIS A 43 -12.24 -2.57 -11.96
C HIS A 43 -12.45 -3.02 -10.51
N GLN A 44 -11.38 -3.03 -9.71
CA GLN A 44 -11.44 -3.46 -8.32
C GLN A 44 -12.19 -2.49 -7.43
N HIS A 45 -12.74 -3.05 -6.34
CA HIS A 45 -13.49 -2.34 -5.30
C HIS A 45 -14.67 -1.53 -5.86
N SER A 46 -15.20 -1.96 -7.01
CA SER A 46 -16.33 -1.32 -7.67
C SER A 46 -17.62 -1.43 -6.84
N ALA A 47 -18.60 -0.58 -7.16
CA ALA A 47 -19.94 -0.65 -6.58
C ALA A 47 -20.71 -1.95 -6.91
N LEU A 48 -20.12 -2.90 -7.67
CA LEU A 48 -20.71 -4.20 -7.98
C LEU A 48 -20.26 -5.32 -7.03
N SER A 49 -19.05 -5.22 -6.46
CA SER A 49 -18.57 -6.16 -5.43
C SER A 49 -18.81 -5.66 -4.00
N ASN A 50 -19.08 -4.37 -3.84
CA ASN A 50 -19.43 -3.78 -2.54
C ASN A 50 -20.89 -4.08 -2.15
N PRO A 51 -21.16 -4.81 -1.04
CA PRO A 51 -22.52 -5.09 -0.56
C PRO A 51 -23.15 -3.91 0.18
N MET A 52 -22.38 -2.86 0.49
CA MET A 52 -22.87 -1.65 1.15
C MET A 52 -23.65 -0.80 0.15
N GLY A 53 -24.77 -0.21 0.58
CA GLY A 53 -25.62 0.60 -0.29
C GLY A 53 -24.89 1.81 -0.87
N LYS A 54 -25.29 2.26 -2.08
CA LYS A 54 -24.61 3.33 -2.85
C LYS A 54 -24.37 4.67 -2.13
N GLY A 55 -25.07 4.94 -1.03
CA GLY A 55 -24.90 6.13 -0.18
C GLY A 55 -24.25 5.87 1.17
N PHE A 56 -23.58 4.72 1.35
CA PHE A 56 -22.90 4.37 2.59
C PHE A 56 -21.64 5.22 2.80
N SER A 57 -21.55 5.90 3.94
CA SER A 57 -20.32 6.52 4.43
C SER A 57 -19.90 5.86 5.73
N TYR A 58 -18.70 5.27 5.75
CA TYR A 58 -18.14 4.69 6.97
C TYR A 58 -17.88 5.75 8.03
N ALA A 59 -17.49 6.97 7.63
CA ALA A 59 -17.29 8.07 8.57
C ALA A 59 -18.58 8.50 9.29
N GLU A 60 -19.73 8.45 8.61
CA GLU A 60 -21.04 8.73 9.25
C GLU A 60 -21.53 7.58 10.14
N GLU A 61 -21.28 6.32 9.78
CA GLU A 61 -21.62 5.19 10.66
C GLU A 61 -20.71 5.14 11.89
N PHE A 62 -19.41 5.46 11.74
CA PHE A 62 -18.45 5.51 12.83
C PHE A 62 -18.86 6.50 13.94
N LYS A 63 -19.48 7.64 13.59
CA LYS A 63 -20.00 8.62 14.59
C LYS A 63 -21.04 8.03 15.56
N LYS A 64 -21.58 6.83 15.27
CA LYS A 64 -22.54 6.11 16.12
C LYS A 64 -21.88 5.10 17.07
N LEU A 65 -20.56 4.90 16.98
CA LEU A 65 -19.81 3.93 17.76
C LEU A 65 -19.62 4.40 19.21
N ASP A 66 -20.07 3.61 20.18
CA ASP A 66 -19.60 3.73 21.57
C ASP A 66 -18.20 3.10 21.69
N ILE A 67 -17.18 3.94 21.53
CA ILE A 67 -15.77 3.54 21.56
C ILE A 67 -15.38 2.98 22.94
N GLU A 68 -15.91 3.55 24.02
CA GLU A 68 -15.61 3.08 25.38
C GLU A 68 -16.25 1.71 25.65
N ALA A 69 -17.45 1.45 25.10
CA ALA A 69 -18.01 0.10 25.12
C ALA A 69 -17.17 -0.87 24.26
N LEU A 70 -16.75 -0.48 23.06
CA LEU A 70 -15.90 -1.31 22.21
C LEU A 70 -14.59 -1.69 22.93
N LYS A 71 -13.92 -0.73 23.58
CA LYS A 71 -12.71 -0.99 24.36
C LYS A 71 -12.96 -1.93 25.54
N ARG A 72 -14.07 -1.78 26.27
CA ARG A 72 -14.43 -2.70 27.38
C ARG A 72 -14.68 -4.12 26.88
N ASP A 73 -15.46 -4.29 25.81
CA ASP A 73 -15.73 -5.60 25.23
C ASP A 73 -14.45 -6.28 24.72
N LEU A 74 -13.52 -5.51 24.11
CA LEU A 74 -12.23 -6.03 23.66
C LEU A 74 -11.32 -6.45 24.82
N ALA A 75 -11.33 -5.70 25.93
CA ALA A 75 -10.60 -6.06 27.14
C ALA A 75 -11.18 -7.31 27.85
N GLU A 76 -12.52 -7.45 27.85
CA GLU A 76 -13.20 -8.66 28.31
C GLU A 76 -12.85 -9.86 27.42
N LEU A 77 -12.95 -9.72 26.10
CA LEU A 77 -12.57 -10.76 25.14
C LEU A 77 -11.11 -11.18 25.30
N ALA A 78 -10.19 -10.22 25.49
CA ALA A 78 -8.76 -10.50 25.66
C ALA A 78 -8.50 -11.50 26.79
N THR A 79 -9.30 -11.50 27.87
CA THR A 79 -9.13 -12.42 29.02
C THR A 79 -10.17 -13.55 29.07
N THR A 80 -11.09 -13.63 28.11
CA THR A 80 -12.16 -14.65 28.05
C THR A 80 -11.79 -15.77 27.08
N SER A 81 -10.93 -16.68 27.57
CA SER A 81 -10.48 -17.86 26.81
C SER A 81 -11.65 -18.71 26.26
N GLN A 82 -11.50 -19.17 25.02
CA GLN A 82 -12.44 -20.02 24.30
C GLN A 82 -11.89 -21.45 24.16
N ASP A 83 -12.70 -22.47 24.44
CA ASP A 83 -12.26 -23.88 24.43
C ASP A 83 -11.68 -24.35 23.09
N TRP A 84 -12.16 -23.81 21.97
CA TRP A 84 -11.70 -24.17 20.62
C TRP A 84 -10.33 -23.56 20.28
N TRP A 85 -9.88 -22.53 21.01
CA TRP A 85 -8.56 -21.93 20.87
C TRP A 85 -8.10 -21.31 22.20
N PRO A 86 -7.66 -22.10 23.19
CA PRO A 86 -7.39 -21.59 24.53
C PRO A 86 -6.34 -20.48 24.56
N ALA A 87 -6.55 -19.44 25.37
CA ALA A 87 -5.63 -18.31 25.47
C ALA A 87 -4.34 -18.71 26.21
N ASP A 88 -3.17 -18.45 25.60
CA ASP A 88 -1.88 -18.56 26.29
C ASP A 88 -1.90 -17.65 27.53
N TYR A 89 -1.48 -18.17 28.70
CA TYR A 89 -1.46 -17.44 29.97
C TYR A 89 -2.82 -16.85 30.39
N GLY A 90 -3.92 -17.29 29.76
CA GLY A 90 -5.26 -16.70 29.95
C GLY A 90 -5.48 -15.35 29.27
N ASN A 91 -4.61 -14.90 28.34
CA ASN A 91 -4.77 -13.62 27.65
C ASN A 91 -4.44 -13.69 26.14
N TYR A 92 -5.38 -13.28 25.29
CA TYR A 92 -5.20 -13.17 23.83
C TYR A 92 -4.49 -11.89 23.38
N GLY A 93 -4.21 -10.94 24.28
CA GLY A 93 -3.52 -9.68 23.98
C GLY A 93 -2.30 -9.85 23.06
N PRO A 94 -1.35 -10.76 23.35
CA PRO A 94 -0.19 -10.98 22.47
C PRO A 94 -0.54 -11.52 21.08
N LEU A 95 -1.57 -12.37 20.98
CA LEU A 95 -2.07 -12.87 19.70
C LEU A 95 -2.73 -11.75 18.86
N PHE A 96 -3.43 -10.82 19.51
CA PHE A 96 -3.97 -9.63 18.84
C PHE A 96 -2.86 -8.66 18.42
N VAL A 97 -1.82 -8.45 19.24
CA VAL A 97 -0.62 -7.67 18.87
C VAL A 97 0.03 -8.24 17.61
N ARG A 98 0.28 -9.56 17.56
CA ARG A 98 0.77 -10.21 16.34
C ARG A 98 -0.20 -10.02 15.17
N MET A 99 -1.50 -10.19 15.37
CA MET A 99 -2.49 -10.04 14.31
C MET A 99 -2.48 -8.63 13.69
N ALA A 100 -2.39 -7.57 14.50
CA ALA A 100 -2.28 -6.19 14.03
C ALA A 100 -0.92 -5.90 13.39
N TRP A 101 0.18 -6.38 13.99
CA TRP A 101 1.54 -6.32 13.42
C TRP A 101 1.56 -6.91 12.01
N HIS A 102 1.03 -8.12 11.82
CA HIS A 102 0.96 -8.77 10.50
C HIS A 102 -0.04 -8.11 9.54
N SER A 103 -1.05 -7.41 10.04
CA SER A 103 -1.99 -6.68 9.17
C SER A 103 -1.32 -5.42 8.62
N ALA A 104 -0.67 -4.63 9.47
CA ALA A 104 0.03 -3.42 9.06
C ALA A 104 1.38 -3.70 8.37
N GLY A 105 2.03 -4.80 8.73
CA GLY A 105 3.39 -5.18 8.36
C GLY A 105 3.59 -5.60 6.89
N THR A 106 2.57 -5.57 6.04
CA THR A 106 2.74 -5.91 4.61
C THR A 106 3.03 -4.71 3.71
N TYR A 107 3.01 -3.49 4.27
CA TYR A 107 3.19 -2.21 3.56
C TYR A 107 4.59 -2.03 2.98
N ARG A 108 4.74 -1.51 1.74
CA ARG A 108 6.04 -1.03 1.23
C ARG A 108 5.99 0.43 0.76
N ILE A 109 7.10 1.14 0.93
CA ILE A 109 7.23 2.56 0.54
C ILE A 109 7.19 2.79 -0.98
N ALA A 110 7.65 1.83 -1.78
CA ALA A 110 7.84 2.01 -3.21
C ALA A 110 6.51 2.19 -3.96
N ASP A 111 5.49 1.40 -3.64
CA ASP A 111 4.14 1.47 -4.23
C ASP A 111 3.04 1.88 -3.22
N GLY A 112 3.36 1.97 -1.94
CA GLY A 112 2.41 2.24 -0.86
C GLY A 112 1.45 1.09 -0.58
N ARG A 113 1.64 -0.06 -1.23
CA ARG A 113 0.73 -1.21 -1.18
C ARG A 113 1.01 -2.11 0.01
N GLY A 114 0.01 -2.92 0.37
CA GLY A 114 -0.03 -3.65 1.64
C GLY A 114 -0.58 -2.75 2.76
N GLY A 115 -0.36 -3.16 4.00
CA GLY A 115 -0.82 -2.44 5.18
C GLY A 115 -2.22 -2.83 5.67
N ALA A 116 -2.68 -2.13 6.71
CA ALA A 116 -3.92 -2.41 7.42
C ALA A 116 -5.13 -1.60 6.90
N GLY A 117 -4.93 -0.60 6.05
CA GLY A 117 -5.88 0.46 5.70
C GLY A 117 -7.19 0.02 5.04
N SER A 118 -7.28 -1.24 4.62
CA SER A 118 -8.45 -1.90 4.00
C SER A 118 -8.80 -3.25 4.64
N GLY A 119 -8.04 -3.71 5.64
CA GLY A 119 -8.28 -4.98 6.33
C GLY A 119 -8.10 -6.21 5.45
N THR A 120 -7.13 -6.22 4.53
CA THR A 120 -6.95 -7.31 3.54
C THR A 120 -6.45 -8.64 4.11
N GLN A 121 -5.98 -8.69 5.36
CA GLN A 121 -5.52 -9.93 6.02
C GLN A 121 -6.62 -11.02 6.14
N ARG A 122 -7.91 -10.66 5.99
CA ARG A 122 -9.03 -11.63 5.91
C ARG A 122 -9.27 -12.23 4.52
N PHE A 123 -8.56 -11.80 3.49
CA PHE A 123 -8.65 -12.31 2.11
C PHE A 123 -7.36 -12.99 1.65
N ALA A 124 -7.48 -13.80 0.59
CA ALA A 124 -6.32 -14.32 -0.14
C ALA A 124 -5.44 -13.19 -0.71
N PRO A 125 -4.13 -13.39 -0.87
CA PRO A 125 -3.36 -14.53 -0.36
C PRO A 125 -3.04 -14.40 1.14
N LEU A 126 -3.17 -13.20 1.72
CA LEU A 126 -2.68 -12.87 3.07
C LEU A 126 -3.33 -13.72 4.16
N ASN A 127 -4.60 -14.12 4.02
CA ASN A 127 -5.28 -14.98 4.99
C ASN A 127 -4.67 -16.38 5.11
N SER A 128 -3.82 -16.77 4.16
CA SER A 128 -3.24 -18.11 3.99
C SER A 128 -1.71 -18.12 3.84
N TRP A 129 -1.06 -16.97 3.99
CA TRP A 129 0.40 -16.89 4.04
C TRP A 129 0.97 -17.72 5.23
N PRO A 130 2.13 -18.41 5.06
CA PRO A 130 2.77 -19.16 6.15
C PRO A 130 3.03 -18.32 7.40
N ASP A 131 3.44 -17.06 7.24
CA ASP A 131 3.70 -16.19 8.40
C ASP A 131 2.40 -15.72 9.08
N ASN A 132 1.24 -15.92 8.44
CA ASN A 132 -0.09 -15.62 9.00
C ASN A 132 -0.79 -16.85 9.59
N VAL A 133 -0.08 -17.98 9.77
CA VAL A 133 -0.61 -19.18 10.44
C VAL A 133 -1.26 -18.81 11.78
N ASN A 134 -2.44 -19.39 11.99
CA ASN A 134 -3.32 -19.20 13.16
C ASN A 134 -3.91 -17.79 13.36
N LEU A 135 -3.63 -16.81 12.50
CA LEU A 135 -4.31 -15.50 12.56
C LEU A 135 -5.77 -15.58 12.06
N ASP A 136 -6.15 -16.65 11.37
CA ASP A 136 -7.56 -17.01 11.13
C ASP A 136 -8.33 -17.21 12.44
N LYS A 137 -7.71 -17.77 13.50
CA LYS A 137 -8.31 -17.92 14.84
C LYS A 137 -8.39 -16.57 15.53
N ALA A 138 -7.33 -15.75 15.45
CA ALA A 138 -7.31 -14.39 16.00
C ALA A 138 -8.46 -13.53 15.44
N ARG A 139 -8.64 -13.53 14.11
CA ARG A 139 -9.76 -12.84 13.45
C ARG A 139 -11.12 -13.45 13.83
N ARG A 140 -11.21 -14.77 14.02
CA ARG A 140 -12.44 -15.46 14.44
C ARG A 140 -12.87 -15.11 15.86
N LEU A 141 -11.93 -14.92 16.79
CA LEU A 141 -12.21 -14.45 18.17
C LEU A 141 -12.90 -13.08 18.18
N LEU A 142 -12.57 -12.20 17.22
CA LEU A 142 -13.13 -10.85 17.10
C LEU A 142 -14.50 -10.80 16.40
N TRP A 143 -14.99 -11.90 15.83
CA TRP A 143 -16.29 -11.91 15.13
C TRP A 143 -17.47 -11.46 16.00
N PRO A 144 -17.65 -11.90 17.27
CA PRO A 144 -18.75 -11.43 18.11
C PRO A 144 -18.73 -9.90 18.32
N ILE A 145 -17.53 -9.29 18.40
CA ILE A 145 -17.35 -7.84 18.50
C ILE A 145 -17.81 -7.17 17.19
N LYS A 146 -17.30 -7.64 16.03
CA LYS A 146 -17.73 -7.13 14.72
C LYS A 146 -19.25 -7.27 14.51
N GLN A 147 -19.83 -8.37 14.97
CA GLN A 147 -21.26 -8.64 14.89
C GLN A 147 -22.08 -7.67 15.77
N LYS A 148 -21.63 -7.37 16.99
CA LYS A 148 -22.28 -6.44 17.92
C LYS A 148 -22.27 -5.00 17.41
N TYR A 149 -21.14 -4.54 16.87
CA TYR A 149 -20.97 -3.14 16.43
C TYR A 149 -21.30 -2.89 14.96
N GLY A 150 -21.46 -3.94 14.16
CA GLY A 150 -21.98 -3.87 12.79
C GLY A 150 -21.18 -2.92 11.91
N ASN A 151 -21.86 -1.94 11.31
CA ASN A 151 -21.24 -1.00 10.35
C ASN A 151 -20.46 0.15 11.02
N ALA A 152 -20.62 0.35 12.33
CA ALA A 152 -19.96 1.45 13.06
C ALA A 152 -18.47 1.19 13.33
N VAL A 153 -17.99 -0.03 13.11
CA VAL A 153 -16.56 -0.38 13.09
C VAL A 153 -16.28 -1.34 11.93
N SER A 154 -15.27 -1.04 11.12
CA SER A 154 -14.78 -1.93 10.05
C SER A 154 -13.95 -3.07 10.63
N TRP A 155 -13.71 -4.13 9.85
CA TRP A 155 -12.66 -5.10 10.21
C TRP A 155 -11.30 -4.41 10.23
N ALA A 156 -11.01 -3.58 9.24
CA ALA A 156 -9.74 -2.87 9.13
C ALA A 156 -9.35 -2.08 10.41
N ASP A 157 -10.29 -1.35 11.02
CA ASP A 157 -10.05 -0.67 12.31
C ASP A 157 -10.08 -1.65 13.51
N LEU A 158 -11.00 -2.62 13.52
CA LEU A 158 -11.15 -3.58 14.61
C LEU A 158 -9.91 -4.45 14.83
N LEU A 159 -9.22 -4.86 13.75
CA LEU A 159 -8.00 -5.67 13.85
C LEU A 159 -6.89 -4.93 14.62
N ILE A 160 -6.78 -3.62 14.44
CA ILE A 160 -5.76 -2.80 15.10
C ILE A 160 -6.20 -2.43 16.52
N MET A 161 -7.47 -2.00 16.70
CA MET A 161 -7.98 -1.62 18.03
C MET A 161 -7.94 -2.81 19.02
N ALA A 162 -8.09 -4.04 18.56
CA ALA A 162 -7.92 -5.23 19.40
C ALA A 162 -6.49 -5.38 19.97
N ALA A 163 -5.46 -4.96 19.22
CA ALA A 163 -4.08 -4.98 19.68
C ALA A 163 -3.77 -3.83 20.64
N ASP A 164 -4.22 -2.61 20.34
CA ASP A 164 -4.08 -1.45 21.23
C ASP A 164 -4.72 -1.72 22.60
N VAL A 165 -5.97 -2.21 22.62
CA VAL A 165 -6.64 -2.61 23.86
C VAL A 165 -5.92 -3.80 24.53
N GLY A 166 -5.46 -4.78 23.75
CA GLY A 166 -4.68 -5.90 24.27
C GLY A 166 -3.45 -5.42 25.05
N MET A 167 -2.67 -4.50 24.47
CA MET A 167 -1.50 -3.90 25.11
C MET A 167 -1.87 -3.05 26.33
N GLU A 168 -2.96 -2.28 26.28
CA GLU A 168 -3.48 -1.54 27.44
C GLU A 168 -3.83 -2.49 28.60
N THR A 169 -4.47 -3.64 28.35
CA THR A 169 -4.75 -4.62 29.42
C THR A 169 -3.51 -5.27 30.01
N MET A 170 -2.40 -5.29 29.25
CA MET A 170 -1.09 -5.77 29.70
C MET A 170 -0.23 -4.65 30.30
N GLY A 171 -0.74 -3.41 30.39
CA GLY A 171 -0.08 -2.29 31.08
C GLY A 171 0.76 -1.36 30.19
N PHE A 172 0.75 -1.53 28.86
CA PHE A 172 1.40 -0.58 27.95
C PHE A 172 0.43 0.52 27.52
N LYS A 173 0.89 1.77 27.50
CA LYS A 173 0.10 2.92 27.05
C LYS A 173 0.48 3.29 25.61
N THR A 174 -0.44 3.11 24.68
CA THR A 174 -0.26 3.53 23.27
C THR A 174 -0.21 5.06 23.13
N PHE A 175 0.33 5.53 22.01
CA PHE A 175 0.40 6.95 21.69
C PHE A 175 -0.98 7.57 21.38
N GLY A 176 -1.88 6.78 20.79
CA GLY A 176 -3.26 7.12 20.46
C GLY A 176 -3.76 6.26 19.29
N PHE A 177 -4.97 6.52 18.80
CA PHE A 177 -5.61 5.72 17.76
C PHE A 177 -6.51 6.58 16.84
N GLY A 178 -6.41 6.38 15.53
CA GLY A 178 -7.34 6.91 14.55
C GLY A 178 -8.14 5.80 13.86
N PHE A 179 -9.46 5.89 13.92
CA PHE A 179 -10.37 5.11 13.07
C PHE A 179 -10.46 5.73 11.67
N GLY A 180 -11.13 5.07 10.72
CA GLY A 180 -11.36 5.59 9.36
C GLY A 180 -10.82 4.69 8.24
N ARG A 181 -10.43 3.45 8.54
CA ARG A 181 -10.11 2.43 7.54
C ARG A 181 -11.40 1.79 7.07
N ALA A 182 -11.78 1.98 5.80
CA ALA A 182 -12.99 1.36 5.24
C ALA A 182 -12.71 -0.07 4.77
N ASP A 183 -13.67 -0.98 4.95
CA ASP A 183 -13.55 -2.37 4.50
C ASP A 183 -13.66 -2.51 2.97
N VAL A 184 -12.81 -3.37 2.39
CA VAL A 184 -12.95 -3.86 1.00
C VAL A 184 -13.62 -5.24 0.97
N TRP A 185 -14.03 -5.69 -0.23
CA TRP A 185 -14.97 -6.82 -0.41
C TRP A 185 -14.43 -7.94 -1.30
N GLU A 186 -13.18 -7.83 -1.73
CA GLU A 186 -12.49 -8.74 -2.63
C GLU A 186 -10.97 -8.65 -2.34
N PRO A 187 -10.18 -9.70 -2.66
CA PRO A 187 -8.73 -9.66 -2.52
C PRO A 187 -8.10 -8.61 -3.47
N PRO A 188 -6.99 -7.96 -3.08
CA PRO A 188 -6.24 -7.09 -3.98
C PRO A 188 -5.54 -7.92 -5.08
N GLU A 189 -5.76 -7.58 -6.36
CA GLU A 189 -5.08 -8.18 -7.52
C GLU A 189 -3.93 -7.28 -8.03
N ASP A 190 -3.79 -6.09 -7.47
CA ASP A 190 -2.82 -5.05 -7.85
C ASP A 190 -1.45 -5.17 -7.16
N ILE A 191 -1.30 -6.06 -6.18
CA ILE A 191 -0.07 -6.17 -5.38
C ILE A 191 0.86 -7.26 -5.92
N TYR A 192 2.04 -6.87 -6.38
CA TYR A 192 3.14 -7.77 -6.69
C TYR A 192 3.93 -8.16 -5.42
N TRP A 193 3.71 -9.40 -4.97
CA TRP A 193 4.36 -9.99 -3.79
C TRP A 193 5.69 -10.71 -4.08
N GLY A 194 6.06 -10.84 -5.36
CA GLY A 194 7.20 -11.60 -5.87
C GLY A 194 6.79 -12.57 -6.98
N ALA A 195 7.77 -13.07 -7.74
CA ALA A 195 7.57 -13.98 -8.87
C ALA A 195 7.55 -15.48 -8.50
N GLU A 196 7.72 -15.82 -7.21
CA GLU A 196 7.81 -17.21 -6.77
C GLU A 196 6.50 -17.99 -6.93
N ASP A 197 6.61 -19.24 -7.39
CA ASP A 197 5.51 -20.20 -7.48
C ASP A 197 5.33 -21.05 -6.20
N THR A 198 6.19 -20.84 -5.20
CA THR A 198 6.32 -21.68 -4.00
C THR A 198 6.39 -20.81 -2.75
N TRP A 199 5.57 -21.12 -1.74
CA TRP A 199 5.64 -20.47 -0.43
C TRP A 199 7.02 -20.64 0.21
N LEU A 200 7.51 -19.56 0.84
CA LEU A 200 8.85 -19.44 1.39
C LEU A 200 9.99 -19.55 0.35
N GLY A 201 9.70 -19.43 -0.95
CA GLY A 201 10.74 -19.21 -1.98
C GLY A 201 11.40 -17.83 -1.87
N ASP A 202 12.64 -17.72 -2.35
CA ASP A 202 13.49 -16.52 -2.31
C ASP A 202 14.04 -16.09 -3.68
N VAL A 203 13.30 -16.33 -4.77
CA VAL A 203 13.69 -15.98 -6.16
C VAL A 203 13.46 -14.47 -6.42
N ARG A 204 14.04 -13.66 -5.54
CA ARG A 204 13.89 -12.20 -5.42
C ARG A 204 15.19 -11.47 -5.07
N TYR A 205 16.32 -12.18 -5.10
CA TYR A 205 17.64 -11.62 -4.80
C TYR A 205 18.54 -11.63 -6.03
N THR A 206 19.31 -10.55 -6.20
CA THR A 206 20.35 -10.43 -7.23
C THR A 206 21.68 -9.97 -6.62
N GLY A 207 22.79 -10.21 -7.32
CA GLY A 207 24.13 -9.81 -6.87
C GLY A 207 24.51 -10.30 -5.47
N ASP A 208 25.14 -9.44 -4.68
CA ASP A 208 25.34 -9.64 -3.25
C ASP A 208 24.06 -9.26 -2.49
N ARG A 209 23.07 -10.17 -2.47
CA ARG A 209 21.84 -10.09 -1.67
C ARG A 209 21.11 -8.73 -1.78
N GLN A 210 20.98 -8.21 -3.00
CA GLN A 210 20.11 -7.07 -3.32
C GLN A 210 18.68 -7.59 -3.53
N LEU A 211 17.75 -7.17 -2.68
CA LEU A 211 16.33 -7.52 -2.77
C LEU A 211 15.66 -6.79 -3.95
N GLU A 212 14.84 -7.50 -4.71
CA GLU A 212 14.07 -7.01 -5.84
C GLU A 212 13.12 -5.87 -5.44
N ASP A 213 13.14 -4.75 -6.15
CA ASP A 213 12.14 -3.69 -6.00
C ASP A 213 10.84 -4.09 -6.71
N PRO A 214 9.66 -3.92 -6.08
CA PRO A 214 9.38 -3.11 -4.90
C PRO A 214 9.23 -3.93 -3.60
N LEU A 215 9.78 -5.15 -3.53
CA LEU A 215 9.49 -6.12 -2.47
C LEU A 215 10.03 -5.68 -1.10
N GLY A 216 9.23 -5.91 -0.05
CA GLY A 216 9.56 -5.54 1.34
C GLY A 216 9.88 -6.72 2.27
N ALA A 217 9.93 -7.95 1.75
CA ALA A 217 10.12 -9.17 2.55
C ALA A 217 11.10 -10.14 1.87
N VAL A 218 11.87 -10.89 2.66
CA VAL A 218 12.97 -11.75 2.18
C VAL A 218 12.54 -13.04 1.48
N GLN A 219 11.31 -13.50 1.72
CA GLN A 219 10.75 -14.73 1.14
C GLN A 219 9.24 -14.56 0.87
N MET A 220 8.72 -15.29 -0.11
CA MET A 220 7.29 -15.27 -0.45
C MET A 220 6.44 -15.79 0.71
N GLY A 221 5.51 -14.98 1.21
CA GLY A 221 4.63 -15.36 2.31
C GLY A 221 5.15 -15.06 3.72
N LEU A 222 6.28 -14.35 3.85
CA LEU A 222 6.74 -13.71 5.09
C LEU A 222 6.33 -12.23 5.15
N ILE A 223 6.17 -11.68 6.35
CA ILE A 223 5.90 -10.26 6.56
C ILE A 223 7.19 -9.42 6.35
N TYR A 224 8.29 -9.82 6.98
CA TYR A 224 9.60 -9.14 6.89
C TYR A 224 10.73 -10.12 6.58
N VAL A 225 11.24 -10.78 7.63
CA VAL A 225 12.45 -11.62 7.61
C VAL A 225 12.15 -13.03 8.09
N ASN A 226 13.03 -13.97 7.79
CA ASN A 226 12.95 -15.33 8.34
C ASN A 226 13.42 -15.32 9.82
N PRO A 227 12.60 -15.73 10.80
CA PRO A 227 12.98 -15.69 12.22
C PRO A 227 14.12 -16.66 12.57
N GLN A 228 14.34 -17.70 11.75
CA GLN A 228 15.49 -18.60 11.90
C GLN A 228 16.79 -18.00 11.36
N GLY A 229 16.71 -16.86 10.65
CA GLY A 229 17.81 -16.18 9.96
C GLY A 229 17.86 -16.46 8.45
N PRO A 230 18.77 -15.79 7.71
CA PRO A 230 18.85 -15.86 6.25
C PRO A 230 18.78 -17.28 5.70
N ASN A 231 17.77 -17.54 4.88
CA ASN A 231 17.58 -18.83 4.21
C ASN A 231 17.56 -20.02 5.20
N GLY A 232 17.04 -19.79 6.41
CA GLY A 232 16.95 -20.79 7.49
C GLY A 232 18.28 -21.07 8.21
N GLN A 233 19.30 -20.21 8.07
CA GLN A 233 20.57 -20.33 8.78
C GLN A 233 20.60 -19.41 10.02
N PRO A 234 21.03 -19.91 11.19
CA PRO A 234 21.08 -19.13 12.43
C PRO A 234 22.29 -18.17 12.46
N ASP A 235 22.31 -17.21 11.53
CA ASP A 235 23.26 -16.09 11.44
C ASP A 235 22.58 -14.77 11.87
N PRO A 236 22.85 -14.28 13.09
CA PRO A 236 22.29 -13.01 13.58
C PRO A 236 22.75 -11.78 12.80
N LEU A 237 23.96 -11.77 12.23
CA LEU A 237 24.49 -10.60 11.51
C LEU A 237 23.92 -10.53 10.09
N GLY A 238 23.81 -11.68 9.41
CA GLY A 238 23.03 -11.78 8.18
C GLY A 238 21.56 -11.41 8.40
N SER A 239 20.97 -11.83 9.53
CA SER A 239 19.60 -11.44 9.89
C SER A 239 19.48 -9.93 10.13
N ALA A 240 20.47 -9.28 10.74
CA ALA A 240 20.46 -7.83 10.94
C ALA A 240 20.43 -7.04 9.63
N ARG A 241 21.18 -7.51 8.61
CA ARG A 241 21.16 -6.93 7.26
C ARG A 241 19.76 -7.02 6.64
N ASP A 242 19.13 -8.19 6.70
CA ASP A 242 17.79 -8.43 6.18
C ASP A 242 16.72 -7.61 6.93
N ILE A 243 16.83 -7.50 8.26
CA ILE A 243 15.96 -6.68 9.11
C ILE A 243 16.03 -5.22 8.66
N ARG A 244 17.25 -4.66 8.54
CA ARG A 244 17.44 -3.26 8.17
C ARG A 244 16.85 -2.93 6.80
N GLU A 245 17.12 -3.76 5.80
CA GLU A 245 16.63 -3.58 4.44
C GLU A 245 15.08 -3.64 4.40
N THR A 246 14.48 -4.68 4.97
CA THR A 246 13.02 -4.87 4.95
C THR A 246 12.30 -3.77 5.74
N PHE A 247 12.73 -3.46 6.96
CA PHE A 247 12.13 -2.38 7.76
C PHE A 247 12.27 -1.00 7.10
N THR A 248 13.43 -0.70 6.49
CA THR A 248 13.62 0.54 5.70
C THR A 248 12.61 0.62 4.56
N ARG A 249 12.44 -0.47 3.79
CA ARG A 249 11.42 -0.57 2.72
C ARG A 249 9.98 -0.48 3.24
N MET A 250 9.76 -0.56 4.55
CA MET A 250 8.48 -0.33 5.22
C MET A 250 8.43 0.98 6.01
N ALA A 251 9.30 1.95 5.70
CA ALA A 251 9.41 3.27 6.33
C ALA A 251 9.84 3.28 7.81
N MET A 252 10.51 2.24 8.31
CA MET A 252 11.03 2.21 9.68
C MET A 252 12.55 2.38 9.69
N ASN A 253 13.05 3.32 10.50
CA ASN A 253 14.48 3.50 10.73
C ASN A 253 15.03 2.49 11.77
N ASP A 254 16.33 2.51 12.06
CA ASP A 254 16.94 1.56 13.00
C ASP A 254 16.35 1.65 14.43
N GLU A 255 16.07 2.84 14.96
CA GLU A 255 15.52 3.01 16.32
C GLU A 255 14.06 2.55 16.40
N GLU A 256 13.24 2.89 15.39
CA GLU A 256 11.87 2.41 15.24
C GLU A 256 11.84 0.88 15.09
N THR A 257 12.82 0.30 14.39
CA THR A 257 12.96 -1.15 14.18
C THR A 257 13.25 -1.89 15.49
N VAL A 258 14.25 -1.46 16.26
CA VAL A 258 14.54 -2.06 17.58
C VAL A 258 13.34 -1.90 18.51
N ALA A 259 12.69 -0.71 18.52
CA ALA A 259 11.54 -0.45 19.37
C ALA A 259 10.34 -1.35 19.03
N LEU A 260 10.04 -1.56 17.74
CA LEU A 260 8.93 -2.42 17.29
C LEU A 260 9.17 -3.91 17.59
N VAL A 261 10.37 -4.42 17.29
CA VAL A 261 10.69 -5.83 17.53
C VAL A 261 10.71 -6.13 19.03
N ALA A 262 11.47 -5.35 19.82
CA ALA A 262 11.52 -5.54 21.27
C ALA A 262 10.16 -5.31 21.93
N GLY A 263 9.44 -4.25 21.55
CA GLY A 263 8.14 -3.93 22.14
C GLY A 263 7.04 -4.94 21.82
N GLY A 264 7.06 -5.52 20.60
CA GLY A 264 6.20 -6.64 20.25
C GLY A 264 6.56 -7.92 21.00
N HIS A 265 7.86 -8.25 21.06
CA HIS A 265 8.37 -9.46 21.71
C HIS A 265 8.45 -9.39 23.24
N THR A 266 8.17 -8.24 23.87
CA THR A 266 7.82 -8.18 25.31
C THR A 266 6.62 -9.07 25.63
N PHE A 267 5.71 -9.28 24.66
CA PHE A 267 4.46 -10.02 24.84
C PHE A 267 4.47 -11.41 24.18
N GLY A 268 3.86 -12.38 24.85
CA GLY A 268 3.49 -13.67 24.29
C GLY A 268 4.64 -14.65 24.09
N LYS A 269 4.44 -15.54 23.10
CA LYS A 269 5.33 -16.67 22.80
C LYS A 269 5.22 -17.10 21.34
N CYS A 270 6.24 -17.83 20.87
CA CYS A 270 6.19 -18.62 19.65
C CYS A 270 5.55 -20.01 19.92
N HIS A 271 4.97 -20.63 18.88
CA HIS A 271 4.37 -21.97 18.96
C HIS A 271 4.97 -22.95 17.95
N GLY A 272 5.50 -24.05 18.47
CA GLY A 272 6.26 -25.09 17.78
C GLY A 272 6.28 -26.39 18.57
N ALA A 273 5.16 -26.73 19.24
CA ALA A 273 5.05 -27.85 20.17
C ALA A 273 5.32 -29.24 19.54
N GLY A 274 5.28 -29.35 18.21
CA GLY A 274 5.57 -30.57 17.48
C GLY A 274 5.79 -30.31 15.98
N ALA A 275 6.12 -31.35 15.23
CA ALA A 275 6.48 -31.24 13.82
C ALA A 275 5.35 -30.65 12.94
N GLU A 276 5.73 -29.79 11.99
CA GLU A 276 4.83 -29.13 11.03
C GLU A 276 3.99 -30.10 10.19
N SER A 277 4.41 -31.36 10.03
CA SER A 277 3.65 -32.41 9.34
C SER A 277 2.30 -32.75 10.00
N ASN A 278 2.03 -32.25 11.21
CA ASN A 278 0.72 -32.33 11.87
C ASN A 278 -0.24 -31.20 11.48
N VAL A 279 0.25 -30.17 10.79
CA VAL A 279 -0.52 -28.98 10.42
C VAL A 279 -1.17 -29.20 9.05
N GLY A 280 -2.49 -29.10 9.02
CA GLY A 280 -3.30 -29.21 7.81
C GLY A 280 -3.21 -28.00 6.88
N ARG A 281 -4.02 -28.02 5.83
CA ARG A 281 -4.06 -26.98 4.79
C ARG A 281 -4.43 -25.61 5.32
N GLU A 282 -3.78 -24.60 4.76
CA GLU A 282 -4.08 -23.18 4.84
C GLU A 282 -5.54 -22.85 4.48
N PRO A 283 -6.15 -21.74 4.98
CA PRO A 283 -7.59 -21.48 4.84
C PRO A 283 -8.17 -21.56 3.43
N GLU A 284 -7.48 -21.06 2.39
CA GLU A 284 -7.96 -21.14 0.99
C GLU A 284 -7.87 -22.55 0.38
N ALA A 285 -7.16 -23.49 1.02
CA ALA A 285 -7.05 -24.89 0.62
C ALA A 285 -7.63 -25.87 1.66
N ALA A 286 -8.24 -25.35 2.73
CA ALA A 286 -8.92 -26.13 3.76
C ALA A 286 -10.25 -26.70 3.24
N SER A 287 -10.77 -27.72 3.92
CA SER A 287 -12.08 -28.27 3.59
C SER A 287 -13.23 -27.36 4.05
N ILE A 288 -14.37 -27.43 3.36
CA ILE A 288 -15.47 -26.48 3.53
C ILE A 288 -16.06 -26.48 4.96
N GLU A 289 -15.98 -27.61 5.67
CA GLU A 289 -16.41 -27.75 7.05
C GLU A 289 -15.54 -27.00 8.07
N GLU A 290 -14.31 -26.57 7.71
CA GLU A 290 -13.50 -25.67 8.55
C GLU A 290 -13.99 -24.21 8.51
N GLN A 291 -14.97 -23.90 7.63
CA GLN A 291 -15.67 -22.61 7.58
C GLN A 291 -14.70 -21.40 7.53
N GLY A 292 -13.70 -21.45 6.64
CA GLY A 292 -12.71 -20.39 6.46
C GLY A 292 -11.64 -20.29 7.56
N LEU A 293 -11.52 -21.31 8.42
CA LEU A 293 -10.29 -21.59 9.16
C LEU A 293 -9.41 -22.55 8.37
N GLY A 294 -8.12 -22.63 8.73
CA GLY A 294 -7.15 -23.57 8.17
C GLY A 294 -6.17 -24.06 9.22
N TRP A 295 -5.04 -24.62 8.78
CA TRP A 295 -3.93 -25.09 9.62
C TRP A 295 -4.38 -26.03 10.74
N LYS A 296 -5.39 -26.87 10.46
CA LYS A 296 -5.95 -27.82 11.42
C LYS A 296 -4.86 -28.77 11.91
N ASN A 297 -4.56 -28.69 13.19
CA ASN A 297 -3.43 -29.39 13.80
C ASN A 297 -3.88 -30.73 14.39
N SER A 298 -3.25 -31.83 13.96
CA SER A 298 -3.52 -33.19 14.46
C SER A 298 -2.67 -33.59 15.68
N PHE A 299 -1.77 -32.73 16.15
CA PHE A 299 -0.92 -33.02 17.30
C PHE A 299 -1.67 -32.75 18.62
N GLY A 300 -1.80 -33.77 19.47
CA GLY A 300 -2.50 -33.66 20.75
C GLY A 300 -3.94 -33.20 20.60
N THR A 301 -4.30 -32.07 21.22
CA THR A 301 -5.61 -31.41 21.07
C THR A 301 -5.68 -30.43 19.90
N GLY A 302 -4.57 -30.20 19.19
CA GLY A 302 -4.44 -29.23 18.10
C GLY A 302 -4.28 -27.76 18.52
N SER A 303 -4.58 -27.44 19.79
CA SER A 303 -4.55 -26.09 20.37
C SER A 303 -3.99 -26.09 21.80
N GLY A 304 -3.86 -24.91 22.39
CA GLY A 304 -3.26 -24.74 23.72
C GLY A 304 -1.80 -25.21 23.76
N GLY A 305 -1.45 -26.05 24.73
CA GLY A 305 -0.09 -26.61 24.87
C GLY A 305 0.40 -27.49 23.72
N TYR A 306 -0.44 -27.77 22.72
CA TYR A 306 -0.07 -28.50 21.50
C TYR A 306 -0.05 -27.62 20.24
N THR A 307 -0.17 -26.29 20.39
CA THR A 307 -0.22 -25.34 19.27
C THR A 307 1.07 -25.37 18.45
N ILE A 308 0.92 -25.28 17.12
CA ILE A 308 2.01 -25.15 16.16
C ILE A 308 1.65 -23.97 15.25
N THR A 309 2.54 -22.99 15.16
CA THR A 309 2.38 -21.78 14.34
C THR A 309 3.60 -21.56 13.45
N SER A 310 4.76 -21.23 14.03
CA SER A 310 6.00 -20.89 13.31
C SER A 310 7.08 -21.98 13.41
N GLY A 311 6.80 -23.04 14.17
CA GLY A 311 7.77 -24.10 14.49
C GLY A 311 8.79 -23.71 15.58
N ILE A 312 8.94 -22.43 15.92
CA ILE A 312 9.73 -21.96 17.07
C ILE A 312 8.86 -22.08 18.34
N GLU A 313 9.44 -22.40 19.50
CA GLU A 313 8.67 -22.64 20.74
C GLU A 313 9.24 -21.90 21.96
N GLY A 314 8.37 -21.22 22.70
CA GLY A 314 8.67 -20.58 23.99
C GLY A 314 8.43 -19.07 23.98
N ALA A 315 8.58 -18.43 25.14
CA ALA A 315 8.40 -16.98 25.32
C ALA A 315 9.74 -16.24 25.42
N TRP A 316 9.74 -14.96 25.07
CA TRP A 316 10.91 -14.09 25.22
C TRP A 316 11.11 -13.59 26.65
N THR A 317 10.01 -13.33 27.38
CA THR A 317 10.02 -12.70 28.71
C THR A 317 9.55 -13.65 29.81
N ASN A 318 9.88 -13.31 31.06
CA ASN A 318 9.40 -14.06 32.23
C ASN A 318 7.93 -13.73 32.58
N ASN A 319 7.39 -12.63 32.07
CA ASN A 319 5.99 -12.18 32.27
C ASN A 319 5.29 -11.93 30.90
N PRO A 320 4.95 -12.97 30.11
CA PRO A 320 4.50 -12.80 28.71
C PRO A 320 3.19 -12.02 28.49
N VAL A 321 2.49 -11.61 29.55
CA VAL A 321 1.23 -10.86 29.49
C VAL A 321 1.29 -9.58 30.33
N ALA A 322 2.48 -9.02 30.48
CA ALA A 322 2.72 -7.73 31.11
C ALA A 322 3.73 -6.90 30.29
N TRP A 323 3.56 -5.59 30.28
CA TRP A 323 4.57 -4.66 29.78
C TRP A 323 5.64 -4.44 30.85
N ASP A 324 6.83 -4.97 30.60
CA ASP A 324 8.04 -4.71 31.37
C ASP A 324 9.27 -4.63 30.43
N ASN A 325 10.47 -4.52 31.00
CA ASN A 325 11.72 -4.49 30.25
C ASN A 325 12.32 -5.90 30.01
N GLY A 326 11.54 -6.95 30.30
CA GLY A 326 11.98 -8.34 30.42
C GLY A 326 12.57 -8.91 29.12
N TYR A 327 12.19 -8.36 27.96
CA TYR A 327 12.81 -8.69 26.68
C TYR A 327 14.30 -8.36 26.68
N PHE A 328 14.66 -7.12 27.07
CA PHE A 328 16.05 -6.69 27.14
C PHE A 328 16.81 -7.29 28.32
N ASP A 329 16.14 -7.46 29.48
CA ASP A 329 16.74 -8.16 30.63
C ASP A 329 17.20 -9.58 30.25
N ASN A 330 16.36 -10.34 29.53
CA ASN A 330 16.72 -11.67 29.06
C ASN A 330 17.75 -11.61 27.91
N LEU A 331 17.50 -10.81 26.86
CA LEU A 331 18.38 -10.75 25.68
C LEU A 331 19.82 -10.37 26.06
N LEU A 332 19.98 -9.28 26.80
CA LEU A 332 21.29 -8.73 27.14
C LEU A 332 21.90 -9.38 28.40
N GLY A 333 21.08 -9.81 29.36
CA GLY A 333 21.53 -10.40 30.63
C GLY A 333 21.98 -11.86 30.57
N HIS A 334 21.62 -12.62 29.53
CA HIS A 334 22.04 -14.01 29.35
C HIS A 334 23.06 -14.20 28.23
N GLU A 335 23.94 -15.19 28.39
CA GLU A 335 24.70 -15.77 27.28
C GLU A 335 23.88 -16.88 26.63
N TRP A 336 23.82 -16.87 25.29
CA TRP A 336 22.88 -17.67 24.49
C TRP A 336 23.63 -18.70 23.63
N GLU A 337 23.07 -19.90 23.53
CA GLU A 337 23.51 -20.93 22.58
C GLU A 337 22.40 -21.31 21.60
N VAL A 338 22.79 -21.68 20.38
CA VAL A 338 21.86 -22.12 19.34
C VAL A 338 21.35 -23.54 19.64
N THR A 339 20.05 -23.73 19.53
CA THR A 339 19.35 -24.98 19.82
C THR A 339 18.23 -25.24 18.82
N LYS A 340 17.48 -26.33 19.03
CA LYS A 340 16.32 -26.71 18.22
C LYS A 340 15.04 -26.75 19.05
N SER A 341 13.96 -26.23 18.48
CA SER A 341 12.60 -26.35 19.02
C SER A 341 12.11 -27.81 18.99
N PRO A 342 10.98 -28.14 19.66
CA PRO A 342 10.33 -29.45 19.51
C PRO A 342 9.89 -29.78 18.07
N ALA A 343 9.66 -28.77 17.22
CA ALA A 343 9.38 -28.93 15.80
C ALA A 343 10.66 -29.04 14.92
N GLY A 344 11.85 -28.76 15.47
CA GLY A 344 13.12 -28.76 14.75
C GLY A 344 13.53 -27.42 14.11
N ALA A 345 12.86 -26.32 14.43
CA ALA A 345 13.26 -24.96 14.03
C ALA A 345 14.49 -24.49 14.81
N TRP A 346 15.35 -23.66 14.21
CA TRP A 346 16.44 -22.99 14.93
C TRP A 346 15.90 -21.91 15.87
N GLN A 347 16.40 -21.91 17.11
CA GLN A 347 16.16 -20.86 18.11
C GLN A 347 17.34 -20.83 19.09
N TRP A 348 17.32 -19.91 20.04
CA TRP A 348 18.39 -19.73 21.03
C TRP A 348 17.85 -19.95 22.45
N THR A 349 18.65 -20.57 23.30
CA THR A 349 18.38 -20.83 24.74
C THR A 349 19.45 -20.16 25.61
N PRO A 350 19.11 -19.69 26.82
CA PRO A 350 20.14 -19.26 27.76
C PRO A 350 20.99 -20.44 28.22
N THR A 351 22.29 -20.21 28.32
CA THR A 351 23.30 -21.17 28.81
C THR A 351 23.29 -21.33 30.33
N ASP A 352 22.70 -20.39 31.07
CA ASP A 352 22.57 -20.44 32.53
C ASP A 352 21.49 -21.45 32.95
N PRO A 353 21.84 -22.51 33.73
CA PRO A 353 20.86 -23.46 34.25
C PRO A 353 19.76 -22.83 35.11
N ALA A 354 19.99 -21.67 35.74
CA ALA A 354 18.97 -20.99 36.55
C ALA A 354 17.84 -20.40 35.68
N ALA A 355 18.13 -20.01 34.44
CA ALA A 355 17.15 -19.47 33.50
C ALA A 355 16.23 -20.55 32.90
N GLN A 356 16.61 -21.84 32.99
CA GLN A 356 15.88 -22.96 32.38
C GLN A 356 14.47 -23.20 32.97
N THR A 357 14.11 -22.50 34.06
CA THR A 357 12.79 -22.57 34.69
C THR A 357 12.24 -21.19 35.08
N SER A 358 12.67 -20.10 34.43
CA SER A 358 12.23 -18.75 34.79
C SER A 358 10.84 -18.38 34.27
N VAL A 359 10.39 -18.98 33.16
CA VAL A 359 9.13 -18.64 32.49
C VAL A 359 8.02 -19.63 32.88
N PRO A 360 6.78 -19.18 33.20
CA PRO A 360 5.62 -20.06 33.34
C PRO A 360 5.28 -20.77 32.02
N ASP A 361 4.82 -22.02 32.08
CA ASP A 361 4.13 -22.64 30.95
C ASP A 361 2.78 -21.93 30.72
N ALA A 362 2.38 -21.80 29.44
CA ALA A 362 1.20 -21.03 29.03
C ALA A 362 -0.14 -21.65 29.46
N HIS A 363 -0.19 -22.96 29.75
CA HIS A 363 -1.41 -23.69 30.11
C HIS A 363 -1.27 -24.63 31.31
N ASP A 364 -0.06 -25.02 31.70
CA ASP A 364 0.20 -25.86 32.87
C ASP A 364 0.87 -25.06 34.00
N PRO A 365 0.12 -24.60 35.02
CA PRO A 365 0.67 -23.78 36.09
C PRO A 365 1.74 -24.49 36.93
N SER A 366 1.83 -25.84 36.85
CA SER A 366 2.86 -26.64 37.54
C SER A 366 4.19 -26.69 36.78
N LYS A 367 4.22 -26.29 35.50
CA LYS A 367 5.41 -26.30 34.66
C LYS A 367 6.09 -24.94 34.58
N ARG A 368 7.40 -24.99 34.33
CA ARG A 368 8.28 -23.86 34.06
C ARG A 368 9.22 -24.25 32.92
N VAL A 369 9.59 -23.28 32.10
CA VAL A 369 10.46 -23.46 30.92
C VAL A 369 11.51 -22.34 30.84
N ALA A 370 12.48 -22.51 29.95
CA ALA A 370 13.44 -21.48 29.61
C ALA A 370 12.79 -20.36 28.75
N PRO A 371 13.30 -19.12 28.83
CA PRO A 371 13.03 -18.12 27.80
C PRO A 371 13.79 -18.49 26.51
N MET A 372 13.35 -17.95 25.39
CA MET A 372 13.96 -18.15 24.08
C MET A 372 14.21 -16.83 23.35
N MET A 373 15.15 -16.85 22.40
CA MET A 373 15.36 -15.78 21.41
C MET A 373 15.40 -16.39 20.00
N THR A 374 14.86 -15.70 19.01
CA THR A 374 15.01 -16.05 17.59
C THR A 374 16.37 -15.59 17.07
N THR A 375 16.79 -16.03 15.88
CA THR A 375 17.99 -15.47 15.24
C THR A 375 17.82 -13.97 14.93
N ALA A 376 16.59 -13.54 14.64
CA ALA A 376 16.24 -12.14 14.44
C ALA A 376 16.35 -11.31 15.73
N ASP A 377 16.01 -11.88 16.89
CA ASP A 377 16.20 -11.21 18.20
C ASP A 377 17.69 -11.07 18.54
N MET A 378 18.48 -12.12 18.28
CA MET A 378 19.94 -12.09 18.48
C MET A 378 20.63 -11.04 17.60
N ALA A 379 20.05 -10.69 16.44
CA ALA A 379 20.52 -9.59 15.60
C ALA A 379 20.56 -8.26 16.38
N LEU A 380 19.56 -8.01 17.23
CA LEU A 380 19.46 -6.80 18.06
C LEU A 380 20.50 -6.73 19.19
N LYS A 381 21.10 -7.87 19.56
CA LYS A 381 22.23 -7.97 20.50
C LYS A 381 23.59 -7.87 19.81
N MET A 382 23.70 -8.35 18.57
CA MET A 382 25.01 -8.62 17.94
C MET A 382 25.39 -7.63 16.83
N ASP A 383 24.43 -6.99 16.17
CA ASP A 383 24.72 -5.98 15.13
C ASP A 383 25.25 -4.67 15.75
N PRO A 384 26.30 -4.04 15.17
CA PRO A 384 26.95 -2.87 15.75
C PRO A 384 26.13 -1.58 15.75
N ILE A 385 25.01 -1.52 15.00
CA ILE A 385 24.06 -0.40 14.98
C ILE A 385 22.90 -0.68 15.93
N TYR A 386 22.37 -1.91 15.96
CA TYR A 386 21.27 -2.27 16.85
C TYR A 386 21.69 -2.45 18.31
N ALA A 387 22.85 -3.04 18.60
CA ALA A 387 23.26 -3.31 19.98
C ALA A 387 23.37 -2.03 20.86
N PRO A 388 23.89 -0.88 20.38
CA PRO A 388 23.81 0.39 21.11
C PRO A 388 22.39 0.90 21.37
N ILE A 389 21.45 0.68 20.43
CA ILE A 389 20.05 1.09 20.57
C ILE A 389 19.35 0.20 21.61
N SER A 390 19.48 -1.12 21.47
CA SER A 390 18.98 -2.12 22.43
C SER A 390 19.49 -1.84 23.84
N LYS A 391 20.78 -1.53 23.98
CA LYS A 391 21.37 -1.13 25.26
C LYS A 391 20.79 0.18 25.78
N SER A 392 20.61 1.19 24.94
CA SER A 392 20.00 2.47 25.33
C SER A 392 18.55 2.30 25.82
N PHE A 393 17.79 1.37 25.24
CA PHE A 393 16.43 1.04 25.70
C PHE A 393 16.43 0.17 26.97
N HIS A 394 17.43 -0.69 27.13
CA HIS A 394 17.61 -1.45 28.38
C HIS A 394 17.94 -0.53 29.57
N GLU A 395 18.83 0.44 29.37
CA GLU A 395 19.24 1.43 30.39
C GLU A 395 18.19 2.53 30.63
N ASP A 396 17.29 2.80 29.66
CA ASP A 396 16.17 3.75 29.80
C ASP A 396 14.84 3.15 29.27
N PRO A 397 14.05 2.49 30.16
CA PRO A 397 12.75 1.94 29.81
C PRO A 397 11.68 2.99 29.43
N GLN A 398 11.86 4.27 29.82
CA GLN A 398 10.93 5.32 29.44
C GLN A 398 11.16 5.76 27.99
N LYS A 399 12.43 5.88 27.58
CA LYS A 399 12.81 6.09 26.18
C LYS A 399 12.30 4.95 25.31
N PHE A 400 12.44 3.70 25.75
CA PHE A 400 11.90 2.53 25.06
C PHE A 400 10.38 2.62 24.87
N ALA A 401 9.64 2.93 25.93
CA ALA A 401 8.18 3.01 25.89
C ALA A 401 7.67 4.11 24.93
N ASP A 402 8.27 5.31 24.92
CA ASP A 402 7.89 6.38 23.98
C ASP A 402 8.24 6.01 22.53
N ALA A 403 9.45 5.46 22.29
CA ALA A 403 9.87 5.00 20.97
C ALA A 403 8.94 3.91 20.42
N PHE A 404 8.58 2.91 21.23
CA PHE A 404 7.64 1.86 20.83
C PHE A 404 6.23 2.41 20.61
N ALA A 405 5.73 3.30 21.47
CA ALA A 405 4.39 3.90 21.32
C ALA A 405 4.26 4.67 20.00
N ARG A 406 5.29 5.44 19.64
CA ARG A 406 5.35 6.24 18.41
C ARG A 406 5.54 5.35 17.18
N ALA A 407 6.44 4.36 17.23
CA ALA A 407 6.68 3.45 16.12
C ALA A 407 5.47 2.51 15.87
N TRP A 408 4.78 2.06 16.91
CA TRP A 408 3.53 1.31 16.81
C TRP A 408 2.40 2.14 16.17
N PHE A 409 2.24 3.39 16.58
CA PHE A 409 1.25 4.28 15.97
C PHE A 409 1.57 4.52 14.49
N LYS A 410 2.84 4.79 14.15
CA LYS A 410 3.31 4.91 12.76
C LYS A 410 3.02 3.65 11.94
N LEU A 411 3.43 2.47 12.43
CA LEU A 411 3.19 1.18 11.80
C LEU A 411 1.73 1.02 11.40
N THR A 412 0.83 1.26 12.36
CA THR A 412 -0.59 0.96 12.23
C THR A 412 -1.39 2.01 11.46
N HIS A 413 -0.82 3.19 11.20
CA HIS A 413 -1.50 4.33 10.56
C HIS A 413 -0.78 4.88 9.31
N ARG A 414 0.42 4.38 8.94
CA ARG A 414 1.22 4.85 7.78
C ARG A 414 0.51 4.83 6.42
N ASP A 415 -0.50 3.99 6.26
CA ASP A 415 -1.31 3.82 5.05
C ASP A 415 -2.70 4.49 5.12
N MET A 416 -2.97 5.23 6.20
CA MET A 416 -4.16 6.06 6.33
C MET A 416 -4.04 7.42 5.66
N GLY A 417 -2.85 7.82 5.18
CA GLY A 417 -2.62 9.11 4.55
C GLY A 417 -2.77 10.29 5.54
N PRO A 418 -3.26 11.46 5.06
CA PRO A 418 -3.33 12.67 5.87
C PRO A 418 -4.22 12.56 7.12
N LYS A 419 -3.79 13.23 8.20
CA LYS A 419 -4.44 13.21 9.52
C LYS A 419 -5.93 13.58 9.52
N VAL A 420 -6.42 14.34 8.54
CA VAL A 420 -7.86 14.67 8.40
C VAL A 420 -8.74 13.42 8.23
N ARG A 421 -8.18 12.30 7.76
CA ARG A 421 -8.89 11.02 7.64
C ARG A 421 -9.07 10.26 8.96
N TYR A 422 -8.45 10.73 10.05
CA TYR A 422 -8.36 9.99 11.31
C TYR A 422 -9.55 10.36 12.18
N LEU A 423 -10.37 9.38 12.54
CA LEU A 423 -11.64 9.58 13.24
C LEU A 423 -11.54 9.15 14.72
N GLY A 424 -12.29 9.83 15.57
CA GLY A 424 -12.46 9.50 16.99
C GLY A 424 -11.66 10.40 17.96
N PRO A 425 -11.96 10.32 19.26
CA PRO A 425 -11.36 11.17 20.29
C PRO A 425 -9.95 10.73 20.72
N LEU A 426 -9.47 9.57 20.22
CA LEU A 426 -8.17 8.99 20.56
C LEU A 426 -7.05 9.44 19.60
N VAL A 427 -7.37 10.26 18.59
CA VAL A 427 -6.39 10.77 17.62
C VAL A 427 -5.39 11.69 18.33
N PRO A 428 -4.07 11.42 18.28
CA PRO A 428 -3.06 12.27 18.91
C PRO A 428 -3.14 13.73 18.44
N ALA A 429 -2.94 14.68 19.36
CA ALA A 429 -2.91 16.10 19.02
C ALA A 429 -1.67 16.47 18.19
N GLU A 430 -0.53 15.81 18.43
CA GLU A 430 0.74 15.99 17.71
C GLU A 430 0.58 15.68 16.21
N GLU A 431 1.17 16.50 15.33
CA GLU A 431 1.33 16.19 13.91
C GLU A 431 2.68 15.52 13.69
N LEU A 432 2.68 14.34 13.06
CA LEU A 432 3.90 13.58 12.81
C LEU A 432 4.31 13.71 11.34
N ILE A 433 5.61 13.90 11.08
CA ILE A 433 6.12 14.22 9.73
C ILE A 433 5.74 13.19 8.66
N TRP A 434 5.64 11.91 9.02
CA TRP A 434 5.24 10.83 8.12
C TRP A 434 3.75 10.87 7.71
N GLN A 435 2.93 11.72 8.34
CA GLN A 435 1.54 11.98 7.95
C GLN A 435 1.42 13.01 6.82
N ASP A 436 2.56 13.47 6.28
CA ASP A 436 2.68 14.52 5.25
C ASP A 436 1.81 15.78 5.57
N PRO A 437 1.92 16.36 6.78
CA PRO A 437 0.98 17.39 7.27
C PRO A 437 0.92 18.63 6.37
N VAL A 438 -0.22 19.31 6.36
CA VAL A 438 -0.42 20.59 5.67
C VAL A 438 -1.03 21.58 6.66
N PRO A 439 -0.72 22.88 6.60
CA PRO A 439 -1.27 23.83 7.57
C PRO A 439 -2.79 23.94 7.41
N PRO A 440 -3.54 24.19 8.49
CA PRO A 440 -4.99 24.34 8.42
C PRO A 440 -5.39 25.60 7.62
N ALA A 441 -6.55 25.55 6.96
CA ALA A 441 -7.12 26.72 6.30
C ALA A 441 -7.61 27.73 7.36
N THR A 442 -6.85 28.81 7.56
CA THR A 442 -7.15 29.85 8.57
C THR A 442 -7.97 31.03 8.04
N GLN A 443 -8.26 31.05 6.73
CA GLN A 443 -8.87 32.18 6.02
C GLN A 443 -10.19 31.75 5.36
N PRO A 444 -11.16 32.67 5.17
CA PRO A 444 -12.38 32.37 4.43
C PRO A 444 -12.06 31.91 3.00
N LEU A 445 -12.69 30.83 2.56
CA LEU A 445 -12.52 30.30 1.20
C LEU A 445 -13.00 31.30 0.15
N ILE A 446 -12.35 31.29 -1.02
CA ILE A 446 -12.79 32.01 -2.21
C ILE A 446 -14.13 31.46 -2.71
N GLY A 447 -15.03 32.35 -3.16
CA GLY A 447 -16.30 31.98 -3.79
C GLY A 447 -16.29 32.15 -5.30
N ASP A 448 -17.42 31.84 -5.95
CA ASP A 448 -17.56 31.80 -7.42
C ASP A 448 -17.07 33.08 -8.13
N ALA A 449 -17.31 34.25 -7.54
CA ALA A 449 -16.87 35.54 -8.10
C ALA A 449 -15.34 35.71 -8.07
N GLU A 450 -14.69 35.25 -7.00
CA GLU A 450 -13.23 35.27 -6.90
C GLU A 450 -12.61 34.19 -7.80
N ILE A 451 -13.22 33.00 -7.86
CA ILE A 451 -12.82 31.92 -8.77
C ILE A 451 -12.89 32.40 -10.22
N ALA A 452 -13.98 33.07 -10.63
CA ALA A 452 -14.11 33.64 -11.97
C ALA A 452 -13.05 34.72 -12.27
N THR A 453 -12.74 35.56 -11.27
CA THR A 453 -11.68 36.59 -11.38
C THR A 453 -10.30 35.97 -11.56
N LEU A 454 -9.95 34.97 -10.74
CA LEU A 454 -8.69 34.24 -10.83
C LEU A 454 -8.58 33.46 -12.14
N LYS A 455 -9.67 32.82 -12.62
CA LYS A 455 -9.71 32.16 -13.92
C LYS A 455 -9.42 33.12 -15.08
N ALA A 456 -9.90 34.36 -15.02
CA ALA A 456 -9.59 35.39 -16.00
C ALA A 456 -8.11 35.83 -15.91
N GLN A 457 -7.60 36.10 -14.71
CA GLN A 457 -6.19 36.47 -14.50
C GLN A 457 -5.20 35.41 -15.00
N ILE A 458 -5.49 34.12 -14.78
CA ILE A 458 -4.66 33.01 -15.28
C ILE A 458 -4.75 32.90 -16.81
N ARG A 459 -5.93 33.11 -17.41
CA ARG A 459 -6.11 33.11 -18.87
C ARG A 459 -5.31 34.23 -19.54
N ASP A 460 -5.25 35.40 -18.91
CA ASP A 460 -4.57 36.57 -19.42
C ASP A 460 -3.07 36.60 -19.06
N SER A 461 -2.55 35.62 -18.31
CA SER A 461 -1.16 35.59 -17.81
C SER A 461 -0.12 35.18 -18.86
N GLY A 462 -0.55 34.80 -20.07
CA GLY A 462 0.34 34.31 -21.13
C GLY A 462 0.84 32.86 -20.96
N LEU A 463 0.40 32.15 -19.92
CA LEU A 463 0.69 30.71 -19.77
C LEU A 463 -0.11 29.90 -20.79
N SER A 464 0.56 28.97 -21.47
CA SER A 464 -0.09 28.10 -22.45
C SER A 464 -0.97 27.03 -21.79
N VAL A 465 -1.93 26.50 -22.56
CA VAL A 465 -2.75 25.34 -22.16
C VAL A 465 -1.87 24.17 -21.69
N SER A 466 -0.81 23.83 -22.43
CA SER A 466 0.11 22.73 -22.06
C SER A 466 0.79 23.00 -20.72
N GLN A 467 1.36 24.19 -20.50
CA GLN A 467 2.00 24.54 -19.22
C GLN A 467 1.05 24.43 -18.02
N LEU A 468 -0.18 24.93 -18.16
CA LEU A 468 -1.21 24.89 -17.13
C LEU A 468 -1.64 23.45 -16.81
N VAL A 469 -1.95 22.67 -17.85
CA VAL A 469 -2.37 21.26 -17.74
C VAL A 469 -1.23 20.39 -17.21
N LYS A 470 0.00 20.53 -17.74
CA LYS A 470 1.17 19.75 -17.31
C LYS A 470 1.53 20.02 -15.86
N THR A 471 1.52 21.28 -15.41
CA THR A 471 1.82 21.64 -14.00
C THR A 471 0.74 21.10 -13.05
N ALA A 472 -0.54 21.26 -13.41
CA ALA A 472 -1.63 20.73 -12.61
C ALA A 472 -1.62 19.20 -12.57
N TRP A 473 -1.34 18.52 -13.70
CA TRP A 473 -1.19 17.07 -13.75
C TRP A 473 0.03 16.58 -12.96
N ALA A 474 1.17 17.25 -13.05
CA ALA A 474 2.37 16.90 -12.30
C ALA A 474 2.11 16.91 -10.77
N SER A 475 1.32 17.88 -10.29
CA SER A 475 0.89 17.99 -8.88
C SER A 475 -0.26 17.04 -8.53
N ALA A 476 -1.26 16.89 -9.42
CA ALA A 476 -2.36 15.91 -9.41
C ALA A 476 -1.88 14.44 -9.34
N SER A 477 -0.78 14.17 -10.02
CA SER A 477 0.05 12.98 -9.87
C SER A 477 0.75 13.00 -8.51
N THR A 478 1.77 12.17 -8.28
CA THR A 478 2.31 11.85 -6.94
C THR A 478 1.30 11.15 -6.01
N PHE A 479 -0.02 11.43 -6.13
CA PHE A 479 -1.07 10.71 -5.42
C PHE A 479 -1.01 9.22 -5.72
N ARG A 480 -1.25 8.41 -4.68
CA ARG A 480 -1.55 6.98 -4.79
C ARG A 480 -2.57 6.55 -3.74
N GLY A 481 -3.64 5.88 -4.17
CA GLY A 481 -4.76 5.48 -3.32
C GLY A 481 -4.44 4.33 -2.34
N SER A 482 -3.33 3.65 -2.55
CA SER A 482 -2.80 2.58 -1.69
C SER A 482 -2.59 3.10 -0.26
N ASP A 483 -1.66 4.04 -0.06
CA ASP A 483 -1.40 4.70 1.23
C ASP A 483 -1.97 6.13 1.35
N LYS A 484 -2.59 6.65 0.29
CA LYS A 484 -3.26 7.96 0.21
C LYS A 484 -2.30 9.14 0.39
N ARG A 485 -1.01 8.92 0.09
CA ARG A 485 0.03 9.96 0.04
C ARG A 485 0.06 10.65 -1.32
N GLY A 486 0.69 11.82 -1.38
CA GLY A 486 0.79 12.66 -2.58
C GLY A 486 -0.49 13.43 -2.91
N GLY A 487 -0.50 14.10 -4.06
CA GLY A 487 -1.58 14.97 -4.53
C GLY A 487 -1.21 16.46 -4.58
N ALA A 488 -2.17 17.30 -4.95
CA ALA A 488 -1.97 18.74 -5.17
C ALA A 488 -2.08 19.59 -3.91
N ASN A 489 -2.72 19.09 -2.85
CA ASN A 489 -2.80 19.76 -1.56
C ASN A 489 -1.40 19.84 -0.91
N GLY A 490 -1.11 20.96 -0.28
CA GLY A 490 0.24 21.34 0.13
C GLY A 490 1.09 21.98 -0.99
N ALA A 491 0.68 21.88 -2.26
CA ALA A 491 1.46 22.32 -3.44
C ALA A 491 2.92 21.84 -3.45
N ARG A 492 3.16 20.61 -3.01
CA ARG A 492 4.51 20.07 -2.80
C ARG A 492 5.37 20.02 -4.07
N ILE A 493 4.75 20.15 -5.24
CA ILE A 493 5.45 20.36 -6.53
C ILE A 493 6.42 21.55 -6.51
N ARG A 494 6.19 22.58 -5.67
CA ARG A 494 7.11 23.73 -5.53
C ARG A 494 8.26 23.49 -4.53
N LEU A 495 8.26 22.36 -3.82
CA LEU A 495 9.19 22.03 -2.73
C LEU A 495 10.16 20.92 -3.16
N ALA A 496 11.26 20.75 -2.43
CA ALA A 496 12.10 19.58 -2.60
C ALA A 496 11.39 18.32 -2.06
N PRO A 497 11.47 17.16 -2.75
CA PRO A 497 12.24 16.92 -3.96
C PRO A 497 11.48 17.22 -5.27
N GLN A 498 10.15 17.38 -5.23
CA GLN A 498 9.30 17.38 -6.43
C GLN A 498 9.65 18.47 -7.47
N LYS A 499 10.09 19.64 -7.00
CA LYS A 499 10.51 20.76 -7.87
C LYS A 499 11.75 20.45 -8.70
N ASP A 500 12.54 19.46 -8.28
CA ASP A 500 13.84 19.08 -8.87
C ASP A 500 13.75 17.79 -9.70
N TRP A 501 12.58 17.12 -9.74
CA TRP A 501 12.37 15.89 -10.52
C TRP A 501 12.43 16.14 -12.02
N GLU A 502 13.12 15.24 -12.73
CA GLU A 502 13.32 15.33 -14.19
C GLU A 502 11.99 15.40 -14.97
N VAL A 503 11.04 14.54 -14.61
CA VAL A 503 9.69 14.46 -15.23
C VAL A 503 8.85 15.73 -15.05
N ASN A 504 9.22 16.60 -14.11
CA ASN A 504 8.54 17.86 -13.83
C ASN A 504 9.19 19.06 -14.53
N GLU A 505 10.26 18.86 -15.31
CA GLU A 505 10.92 19.88 -16.13
C GLU A 505 11.26 21.16 -15.34
N PRO A 506 12.18 21.11 -14.35
CA PRO A 506 12.32 22.13 -13.30
C PRO A 506 12.38 23.59 -13.76
N ALA A 507 13.00 23.86 -14.92
CA ALA A 507 13.07 25.21 -15.49
C ALA A 507 11.72 25.71 -16.04
N GLN A 508 10.92 24.84 -16.69
CA GLN A 508 9.57 25.17 -17.15
C GLN A 508 8.65 25.35 -15.94
N LEU A 509 8.69 24.41 -14.98
CA LEU A 509 7.92 24.46 -13.75
C LEU A 509 8.19 25.74 -12.95
N ALA A 510 9.45 26.13 -12.75
CA ALA A 510 9.81 27.35 -12.02
C ALA A 510 9.17 28.61 -12.63
N SER A 511 9.15 28.73 -13.96
CA SER A 511 8.52 29.87 -14.66
C SER A 511 7.00 29.89 -14.52
N VAL A 512 6.35 28.72 -14.53
CA VAL A 512 4.89 28.62 -14.28
C VAL A 512 4.58 29.01 -12.83
N LEU A 513 5.34 28.48 -11.87
CA LEU A 513 5.17 28.78 -10.44
C LEU A 513 5.43 30.24 -10.11
N GLU A 514 6.44 30.89 -10.72
CA GLU A 514 6.68 32.33 -10.59
C GLU A 514 5.45 33.14 -11.03
N THR A 515 4.89 32.82 -12.19
CA THR A 515 3.71 33.49 -12.75
C THR A 515 2.48 33.31 -11.85
N LEU A 516 2.19 32.07 -11.42
CA LEU A 516 1.05 31.79 -10.53
C LEU A 516 1.25 32.41 -9.13
N THR A 517 2.48 32.50 -8.62
CA THR A 517 2.80 33.18 -7.35
C THR A 517 2.62 34.70 -7.47
N GLY A 518 2.92 35.29 -8.62
CA GLY A 518 2.58 36.69 -8.91
C GLY A 518 1.08 36.96 -8.86
N ILE A 519 0.26 36.08 -9.45
CA ILE A 519 -1.21 36.14 -9.36
C ILE A 519 -1.67 35.99 -7.90
N GLN A 520 -1.10 35.03 -7.16
CA GLN A 520 -1.38 34.82 -5.74
C GLN A 520 -1.14 36.10 -4.92
N ALA A 521 0.03 36.70 -5.06
CA ALA A 521 0.41 37.91 -4.32
C ALA A 521 -0.50 39.10 -4.64
N ALA A 522 -0.84 39.29 -5.93
CA ALA A 522 -1.73 40.36 -6.38
C ALA A 522 -3.17 40.19 -5.84
N PHE A 523 -3.70 38.96 -5.85
CA PHE A 523 -5.02 38.65 -5.30
C PHE A 523 -5.04 38.80 -3.76
N ASN A 524 -4.05 38.25 -3.07
CA ASN A 524 -3.95 38.24 -1.61
C ASN A 524 -3.79 39.65 -1.01
N ALA A 525 -3.22 40.60 -1.76
CA ALA A 525 -3.19 42.01 -1.40
C ALA A 525 -4.59 42.67 -1.34
N GLY A 526 -5.61 42.07 -1.97
CA GLY A 526 -7.02 42.49 -1.94
C GLY A 526 -7.79 42.04 -0.69
N GLY A 527 -7.16 41.31 0.24
CA GLY A 527 -7.71 40.94 1.54
C GLY A 527 -8.22 39.50 1.62
N LYS A 528 -8.97 39.00 0.62
CA LYS A 528 -9.23 37.56 0.49
C LYS A 528 -7.94 36.83 0.10
N GLN A 529 -7.75 35.61 0.58
CA GLN A 529 -6.54 34.81 0.36
C GLN A 529 -6.84 33.59 -0.53
N VAL A 530 -5.90 33.24 -1.41
CA VAL A 530 -5.87 31.97 -2.15
C VAL A 530 -4.50 31.31 -1.96
N SER A 531 -4.47 29.97 -1.91
CA SER A 531 -3.24 29.18 -1.88
C SER A 531 -2.66 28.99 -3.29
N ILE A 532 -1.35 28.77 -3.39
CA ILE A 532 -0.75 28.40 -4.68
C ILE A 532 -1.15 26.96 -5.05
N ALA A 533 -1.46 26.11 -4.06
CA ALA A 533 -2.09 24.80 -4.28
C ALA A 533 -3.41 24.88 -5.06
N ASP A 534 -4.30 25.79 -4.67
CA ASP A 534 -5.55 26.01 -5.39
C ASP A 534 -5.31 26.67 -6.75
N LEU A 535 -4.35 27.61 -6.89
CA LEU A 535 -4.04 28.23 -8.17
C LEU A 535 -3.42 27.27 -9.20
N ILE A 536 -2.63 26.29 -8.78
CA ILE A 536 -2.10 25.24 -9.66
C ILE A 536 -3.24 24.43 -10.26
N VAL A 537 -4.16 23.94 -9.42
CA VAL A 537 -5.32 23.15 -9.86
C VAL A 537 -6.29 24.01 -10.68
N LEU A 538 -6.59 25.24 -10.24
CA LEU A 538 -7.44 26.18 -10.96
C LEU A 538 -6.85 26.55 -12.33
N GLY A 539 -5.53 26.68 -12.43
CA GLY A 539 -4.83 26.89 -13.68
C GLY A 539 -5.00 25.72 -14.65
N GLY A 540 -4.87 24.49 -14.17
CA GLY A 540 -5.21 23.29 -14.93
C GLY A 540 -6.65 23.32 -15.45
N CYS A 541 -7.63 23.66 -14.59
CA CYS A 541 -9.03 23.83 -15.01
C CYS A 541 -9.18 24.90 -16.10
N VAL A 542 -8.48 26.04 -15.99
CA VAL A 542 -8.46 27.10 -17.02
C VAL A 542 -7.87 26.61 -18.34
N GLY A 543 -6.81 25.80 -18.32
CA GLY A 543 -6.24 25.17 -19.50
C GLY A 543 -7.23 24.25 -20.21
N VAL A 544 -7.92 23.38 -19.46
CA VAL A 544 -8.94 22.47 -19.99
C VAL A 544 -10.16 23.23 -20.55
N GLU A 545 -10.67 24.25 -19.86
CA GLU A 545 -11.77 25.09 -20.35
C GLU A 545 -11.41 25.81 -21.65
N GLN A 546 -10.18 26.34 -21.77
CA GLN A 546 -9.70 26.96 -23.01
C GLN A 546 -9.61 25.95 -24.16
N ALA A 547 -9.04 24.77 -23.91
CA ALA A 547 -8.85 23.74 -24.91
C ALA A 547 -10.16 23.16 -25.43
N ALA A 548 -11.15 22.94 -24.55
CA ALA A 548 -12.49 22.52 -24.92
C ALA A 548 -13.21 23.61 -25.74
N LYS A 549 -13.10 24.88 -25.33
CA LYS A 549 -13.67 26.00 -26.08
C LYS A 549 -13.06 26.15 -27.47
N ALA A 550 -11.75 25.91 -27.62
CA ALA A 550 -11.08 25.88 -28.91
C ALA A 550 -11.53 24.70 -29.81
N ALA A 551 -12.04 23.61 -29.22
CA ALA A 551 -12.69 22.50 -29.93
C ALA A 551 -14.16 22.79 -30.28
N GLY A 552 -14.73 23.91 -29.81
CA GLY A 552 -16.14 24.27 -30.02
C GLY A 552 -17.08 23.84 -28.89
N HIS A 553 -16.56 23.29 -27.78
CA HIS A 553 -17.33 22.81 -26.63
C HIS A 553 -17.23 23.80 -25.47
N GLU A 554 -18.33 24.48 -25.15
CA GLU A 554 -18.38 25.36 -23.98
C GLU A 554 -18.68 24.54 -22.72
N VAL A 555 -17.65 24.32 -21.91
CA VAL A 555 -17.71 23.60 -20.62
C VAL A 555 -17.21 24.48 -19.50
N SER A 556 -17.73 24.28 -18.30
CA SER A 556 -17.05 24.71 -17.08
C SER A 556 -16.50 23.50 -16.35
N VAL A 557 -15.23 23.58 -15.95
CA VAL A 557 -14.56 22.52 -15.19
C VAL A 557 -14.81 22.80 -13.69
N PRO A 558 -15.50 21.89 -12.97
CA PRO A 558 -15.68 21.97 -11.53
C PRO A 558 -14.37 22.20 -10.80
N PHE A 559 -14.39 23.11 -9.83
CA PHE A 559 -13.25 23.43 -8.99
C PHE A 559 -13.75 23.67 -7.56
N THR A 560 -13.11 23.01 -6.60
CA THR A 560 -13.39 23.21 -5.17
C THR A 560 -12.13 23.78 -4.51
N PRO A 561 -12.18 25.00 -3.93
CA PRO A 561 -11.07 25.58 -3.19
C PRO A 561 -10.88 24.87 -1.83
N GLY A 562 -9.84 25.26 -1.10
CA GLY A 562 -9.55 24.81 0.27
C GLY A 562 -8.23 24.07 0.43
N ARG A 563 -7.46 23.87 -0.64
CA ARG A 563 -6.08 23.36 -0.50
C ARG A 563 -5.23 24.39 0.22
N THR A 564 -4.27 23.93 1.00
CA THR A 564 -3.33 24.78 1.72
C THR A 564 -1.89 24.56 1.25
N ASP A 565 -0.97 25.38 1.74
CA ASP A 565 0.38 25.50 1.22
C ASP A 565 1.39 24.95 2.25
N ALA A 566 1.95 23.77 2.00
CA ALA A 566 2.87 23.10 2.93
C ALA A 566 4.23 23.83 3.00
N SER A 567 4.92 23.70 4.14
CA SER A 567 6.31 24.12 4.27
C SER A 567 7.28 22.99 3.90
N GLN A 568 8.58 23.31 3.76
CA GLN A 568 9.60 22.29 3.51
C GLN A 568 9.83 21.41 4.74
N GLU A 569 9.67 21.98 5.95
CA GLU A 569 9.76 21.29 7.23
C GLU A 569 8.61 20.27 7.41
N GLN A 570 7.47 20.50 6.74
CA GLN A 570 6.36 19.56 6.63
C GLN A 570 6.52 18.55 5.47
N THR A 571 7.67 18.52 4.79
CA THR A 571 7.90 17.74 3.57
C THR A 571 9.24 17.02 3.64
N ASP A 572 9.24 15.81 4.20
CA ASP A 572 10.42 14.95 4.30
C ASP A 572 10.90 14.51 2.90
N ILE A 573 12.15 14.85 2.57
CA ILE A 573 12.72 14.67 1.23
C ILE A 573 12.86 13.19 0.87
N ALA A 574 13.25 12.33 1.82
CA ALA A 574 13.41 10.90 1.58
C ALA A 574 12.04 10.22 1.45
N SER A 575 11.09 10.59 2.32
CA SER A 575 9.72 10.11 2.30
C SER A 575 8.97 10.51 1.03
N PHE A 576 9.25 11.69 0.45
CA PHE A 576 8.68 12.09 -0.84
C PHE A 576 9.46 11.53 -2.05
N GLY A 577 10.73 11.15 -1.89
CA GLY A 577 11.54 10.57 -2.97
C GLY A 577 10.93 9.31 -3.59
N VAL A 578 10.25 8.47 -2.78
CA VAL A 578 9.55 7.25 -3.27
C VAL A 578 8.30 7.54 -4.11
N LEU A 579 7.88 8.80 -4.22
CA LEU A 579 6.79 9.24 -5.08
C LEU A 579 7.28 9.78 -6.44
N GLU A 580 8.60 9.83 -6.70
CA GLU A 580 9.15 10.24 -8.00
C GLU A 580 8.71 9.25 -9.09
N PRO A 581 7.93 9.66 -10.11
CA PRO A 581 7.50 8.75 -11.16
C PRO A 581 8.69 8.29 -12.01
N THR A 582 9.01 6.99 -11.92
CA THR A 582 9.97 6.30 -12.80
C THR A 582 9.42 6.11 -14.22
N ALA A 583 8.09 6.05 -14.33
CA ALA A 583 7.32 6.10 -15.55
C ALA A 583 6.05 6.96 -15.33
N ASP A 584 5.64 7.72 -16.34
CA ASP A 584 4.36 8.43 -16.36
C ASP A 584 3.78 8.38 -17.79
N GLY A 585 2.98 7.34 -18.05
CA GLY A 585 2.36 7.15 -19.36
C GLY A 585 1.39 8.27 -19.75
N PHE A 586 0.82 9.00 -18.78
CA PHE A 586 -0.05 10.15 -19.05
C PHE A 586 0.74 11.33 -19.61
N ARG A 587 2.03 11.47 -19.25
CA ARG A 587 2.99 12.42 -19.85
C ARG A 587 3.97 11.79 -20.85
N ASN A 588 3.74 10.53 -21.26
CA ASN A 588 4.61 9.76 -22.16
C ASN A 588 6.10 9.69 -21.71
N TYR A 589 6.33 9.69 -20.39
CA TYR A 589 7.65 9.66 -19.77
C TYR A 589 8.05 8.25 -19.33
N LEU A 590 9.31 7.91 -19.57
CA LEU A 590 9.95 6.68 -19.11
C LEU A 590 11.43 6.98 -18.85
N ARG A 591 11.87 6.91 -17.59
CA ARG A 591 13.23 7.33 -17.19
C ARG A 591 14.33 6.39 -17.73
N THR A 592 14.04 5.09 -17.79
CA THR A 592 14.91 4.05 -18.34
C THR A 592 14.06 2.85 -18.77
N SER A 593 14.61 1.89 -19.51
CA SER A 593 13.95 0.60 -19.73
C SER A 593 13.81 -0.18 -18.41
N TYR A 594 12.67 -0.81 -18.18
CA TYR A 594 12.36 -1.65 -17.02
C TYR A 594 12.06 -3.10 -17.44
N ALA A 595 11.95 -4.01 -16.46
CA ALA A 595 11.49 -5.38 -16.70
C ALA A 595 10.00 -5.45 -17.06
N LEU A 596 9.18 -4.55 -16.51
CA LEU A 596 7.79 -4.35 -16.90
C LEU A 596 7.70 -3.46 -18.15
N SER A 597 6.73 -3.75 -19.01
CA SER A 597 6.44 -2.93 -20.18
C SER A 597 5.80 -1.58 -19.78
N ALA A 598 5.97 -0.56 -20.63
CA ALA A 598 5.48 0.79 -20.34
C ALA A 598 3.93 0.85 -20.22
N GLU A 599 3.21 -0.04 -20.89
CA GLU A 599 1.75 -0.19 -20.76
C GLU A 599 1.32 -0.88 -19.44
N GLU A 600 2.14 -1.78 -18.88
CA GLU A 600 1.91 -2.32 -17.54
C GLU A 600 2.12 -1.24 -16.48
N LEU A 601 3.17 -0.42 -16.64
CA LEU A 601 3.43 0.74 -15.77
C LEU A 601 2.34 1.82 -15.89
N LEU A 602 1.73 2.02 -17.06
CA LEU A 602 0.55 2.88 -17.20
C LEU A 602 -0.64 2.33 -16.39
N VAL A 603 -0.94 1.05 -16.52
CA VAL A 603 -2.09 0.42 -15.85
C VAL A 603 -1.88 0.38 -14.33
N ASP A 604 -0.67 0.10 -13.86
CA ASP A 604 -0.28 0.24 -12.47
C ASP A 604 -0.52 1.67 -11.95
N ARG A 605 -0.01 2.68 -12.68
CA ARG A 605 -0.16 4.08 -12.30
C ARG A 605 -1.62 4.53 -12.31
N ALA A 606 -2.43 4.04 -13.24
CA ALA A 606 -3.86 4.30 -13.30
C ALA A 606 -4.60 3.70 -12.09
N GLN A 607 -4.23 2.50 -11.66
CA GLN A 607 -4.80 1.88 -10.46
C GLN A 607 -4.44 2.67 -9.19
N LEU A 608 -3.19 3.15 -9.07
CA LEU A 608 -2.78 4.02 -7.97
C LEU A 608 -3.56 5.36 -7.99
N LEU A 609 -3.95 5.88 -9.15
CA LEU A 609 -4.85 7.05 -9.28
C LEU A 609 -6.35 6.70 -9.12
N THR A 610 -6.69 5.47 -8.73
CA THR A 610 -8.07 4.95 -8.58
C THR A 610 -8.91 5.00 -9.87
N LEU A 611 -8.25 5.04 -11.02
CA LEU A 611 -8.90 5.18 -12.33
C LEU A 611 -9.43 3.84 -12.83
N THR A 612 -10.59 3.88 -13.44
CA THR A 612 -11.13 2.79 -14.26
C THR A 612 -10.48 2.78 -15.64
N ALA A 613 -10.59 1.67 -16.38
CA ALA A 613 -10.05 1.60 -17.74
C ALA A 613 -10.60 2.68 -18.70
N PRO A 614 -11.89 3.06 -18.67
CA PRO A 614 -12.41 4.20 -19.43
C PRO A 614 -11.80 5.55 -19.02
N GLU A 615 -11.68 5.83 -17.72
CA GLU A 615 -11.09 7.08 -17.22
C GLU A 615 -9.60 7.20 -17.58
N MET A 616 -8.84 6.09 -17.46
CA MET A 616 -7.46 6.03 -17.93
C MET A 616 -7.38 6.30 -19.45
N THR A 617 -8.26 5.68 -20.23
CA THR A 617 -8.31 5.82 -21.69
C THR A 617 -8.53 7.28 -22.08
N VAL A 618 -9.60 7.91 -21.57
CA VAL A 618 -9.96 9.29 -21.92
C VAL A 618 -8.87 10.28 -21.50
N LEU A 619 -8.26 10.09 -20.32
CA LEU A 619 -7.16 10.93 -19.83
C LEU A 619 -5.92 10.85 -20.72
N VAL A 620 -5.48 9.65 -21.14
CA VAL A 620 -4.33 9.52 -22.06
C VAL A 620 -4.62 10.25 -23.38
N GLY A 621 -5.78 10.00 -24.00
CA GLY A 621 -6.14 10.63 -25.27
C GLY A 621 -6.19 12.17 -25.19
N GLY A 622 -6.79 12.70 -24.13
CA GLY A 622 -6.86 14.14 -23.89
C GLY A 622 -5.50 14.77 -23.60
N LEU A 623 -4.69 14.18 -22.72
CA LEU A 623 -3.37 14.72 -22.37
C LEU A 623 -2.40 14.72 -23.57
N ARG A 624 -2.54 13.78 -24.50
CA ARG A 624 -1.80 13.82 -25.78
C ARG A 624 -2.19 15.02 -26.64
N VAL A 625 -3.48 15.24 -26.92
CA VAL A 625 -3.90 16.37 -27.78
C VAL A 625 -3.68 17.74 -27.10
N LEU A 626 -3.70 17.79 -25.77
CA LEU A 626 -3.33 18.98 -24.98
C LEU A 626 -1.82 19.28 -24.98
N GLY A 627 -0.98 18.37 -25.52
CA GLY A 627 0.46 18.53 -25.55
C GLY A 627 1.10 18.48 -24.15
N ALA A 628 0.57 17.66 -23.25
CA ALA A 628 1.02 17.56 -21.85
C ALA A 628 2.22 16.61 -21.64
N ASN A 629 2.88 16.17 -22.71
CA ASN A 629 4.02 15.25 -22.61
C ASN A 629 5.22 15.88 -21.89
N ALA A 630 5.97 15.06 -21.15
CA ALA A 630 7.25 15.46 -20.57
C ALA A 630 8.27 15.74 -21.68
N GLY A 631 9.05 16.81 -21.52
CA GLY A 631 10.06 17.25 -22.48
C GLY A 631 9.50 17.72 -23.83
N ASP A 632 8.22 18.12 -23.85
CA ASP A 632 7.48 18.62 -25.01
C ASP A 632 7.59 17.71 -26.27
N THR A 633 7.70 16.39 -26.07
CA THR A 633 7.86 15.44 -27.19
C THR A 633 6.57 15.24 -27.97
N MET A 634 6.67 15.09 -29.29
CA MET A 634 5.51 14.83 -30.18
C MET A 634 5.02 13.38 -30.19
N ARG A 635 5.50 12.53 -29.26
CA ARG A 635 5.15 11.10 -29.20
C ARG A 635 3.70 10.93 -28.74
N GLY A 636 2.87 10.26 -29.53
CA GLY A 636 1.46 10.07 -29.24
C GLY A 636 0.58 11.29 -29.53
N VAL A 637 1.14 12.43 -29.97
CA VAL A 637 0.39 13.67 -30.24
C VAL A 637 -0.24 13.58 -31.63
N PHE A 638 -1.22 12.69 -31.79
CA PHE A 638 -1.88 12.40 -33.06
C PHE A 638 -2.98 13.43 -33.39
N THR A 639 -2.61 14.71 -33.48
CA THR A 639 -3.48 15.82 -33.89
C THR A 639 -2.69 16.88 -34.64
N GLU A 640 -3.36 17.57 -35.57
CA GLU A 640 -2.84 18.78 -36.22
C GLU A 640 -3.15 20.07 -35.43
N ARG A 641 -3.87 19.95 -34.29
CA ARG A 641 -4.28 21.05 -33.42
C ARG A 641 -3.83 20.86 -31.95
N PRO A 642 -2.52 20.75 -31.64
CA PRO A 642 -2.06 20.66 -30.25
C PRO A 642 -2.60 21.80 -29.36
N GLY A 643 -2.98 21.48 -28.13
CA GLY A 643 -3.62 22.39 -27.19
C GLY A 643 -5.15 22.51 -27.32
N VAL A 644 -5.77 21.75 -28.23
CA VAL A 644 -7.23 21.73 -28.46
C VAL A 644 -7.80 20.38 -28.03
N LEU A 645 -8.81 20.37 -27.14
CA LEU A 645 -9.31 19.14 -26.53
C LEU A 645 -10.29 18.42 -27.45
N THR A 646 -9.78 17.46 -28.21
CA THR A 646 -10.48 16.73 -29.28
C THR A 646 -10.24 15.23 -29.13
N ASN A 647 -11.07 14.41 -29.77
CA ASN A 647 -10.85 12.96 -29.83
C ASN A 647 -9.82 12.55 -30.91
N ASP A 648 -9.07 13.50 -31.48
CA ASP A 648 -8.13 13.30 -32.60
C ASP A 648 -7.13 12.16 -32.34
N PHE A 649 -6.69 11.96 -31.08
CA PHE A 649 -5.81 10.85 -30.69
C PHE A 649 -6.37 9.48 -31.12
N PHE A 650 -7.62 9.18 -30.78
CA PHE A 650 -8.25 7.89 -31.09
C PHE A 650 -8.59 7.77 -32.57
N VAL A 651 -9.07 8.86 -33.18
CA VAL A 651 -9.40 8.90 -34.61
C VAL A 651 -8.16 8.59 -35.46
N ASN A 652 -7.02 9.19 -35.14
CA ASN A 652 -5.77 8.97 -35.88
C ASN A 652 -5.05 7.66 -35.51
N LEU A 653 -5.15 7.18 -34.27
CA LEU A 653 -4.62 5.88 -33.86
C LEU A 653 -5.29 4.72 -34.61
N LEU A 654 -6.60 4.85 -34.86
CA LEU A 654 -7.42 3.82 -35.53
C LEU A 654 -7.58 4.03 -37.05
N ASP A 655 -6.93 5.06 -37.63
CA ASP A 655 -6.91 5.31 -39.07
C ASP A 655 -6.10 4.24 -39.81
N MET A 656 -6.80 3.31 -40.49
CA MET A 656 -6.21 2.23 -41.28
C MET A 656 -5.33 2.67 -42.46
N LYS A 657 -5.27 3.98 -42.79
CA LYS A 657 -4.29 4.53 -43.74
C LYS A 657 -2.90 4.71 -43.12
N THR A 658 -2.78 4.58 -41.80
CA THR A 658 -1.53 4.67 -41.05
C THR A 658 -1.03 3.26 -40.72
N SER A 659 0.14 2.89 -41.25
CA SER A 659 0.84 1.65 -40.92
C SER A 659 1.87 1.90 -39.81
N TRP A 660 1.82 1.11 -38.75
CA TRP A 660 2.72 1.23 -37.61
C TRP A 660 3.89 0.24 -37.69
N THR A 661 5.12 0.73 -37.53
CA THR A 661 6.34 -0.09 -37.50
C THR A 661 7.26 0.32 -36.34
N PRO A 662 7.89 -0.62 -35.62
CA PRO A 662 8.85 -0.29 -34.57
C PRO A 662 10.13 0.33 -35.17
N VAL A 663 10.73 1.28 -34.44
CA VAL A 663 11.99 1.94 -34.83
C VAL A 663 13.21 1.05 -34.56
N SER A 664 13.09 0.12 -33.60
CA SER A 664 14.13 -0.85 -33.24
C SER A 664 13.51 -2.14 -32.70
N GLU A 665 14.30 -3.22 -32.60
CA GLU A 665 13.87 -4.51 -32.05
C GLU A 665 13.40 -4.44 -30.59
N VAL A 666 13.79 -3.39 -29.84
CA VAL A 666 13.31 -3.13 -28.47
C VAL A 666 11.80 -2.88 -28.44
N GLY A 667 11.24 -2.28 -29.50
CA GLY A 667 9.79 -2.11 -29.61
C GLY A 667 9.18 -1.12 -28.61
N ASP A 668 9.94 -0.09 -28.21
CA ASP A 668 9.47 0.98 -27.32
C ASP A 668 8.97 2.24 -28.05
N LEU A 669 9.44 2.45 -29.28
CA LEU A 669 9.11 3.59 -30.15
C LEU A 669 8.72 3.10 -31.54
N PHE A 670 7.69 3.71 -32.11
CA PHE A 670 7.07 3.32 -33.37
C PHE A 670 6.84 4.53 -34.28
N GLU A 671 6.96 4.30 -35.58
CA GLU A 671 6.57 5.24 -36.64
C GLU A 671 5.23 4.83 -37.22
N GLY A 672 4.31 5.79 -37.35
CA GLY A 672 3.09 5.69 -38.13
C GLY A 672 3.31 6.33 -39.49
N ARG A 673 3.31 5.52 -40.56
CA ARG A 673 3.54 5.98 -41.95
C ARG A 673 2.27 5.86 -42.79
N ASP A 674 2.08 6.82 -43.69
CA ASP A 674 0.94 6.79 -44.61
C ASP A 674 1.14 5.81 -45.78
N ALA A 675 0.14 5.71 -46.66
CA ALA A 675 0.19 4.83 -47.85
C ALA A 675 1.27 5.21 -48.89
N SER A 676 1.89 6.39 -48.79
CA SER A 676 3.07 6.77 -49.60
C SER A 676 4.39 6.41 -48.94
N GLY A 677 4.36 5.97 -47.67
CA GLY A 677 5.52 5.73 -46.82
C GLY A 677 6.01 6.96 -46.07
N ALA A 678 5.34 8.11 -46.19
CA ALA A 678 5.69 9.33 -45.46
C ALA A 678 5.43 9.17 -43.97
N LEU A 679 6.33 9.69 -43.13
CA LEU A 679 6.16 9.70 -41.68
C LEU A 679 5.03 10.66 -41.31
N LYS A 680 3.95 10.14 -40.73
CA LYS A 680 2.79 10.91 -40.27
C LYS A 680 2.86 11.13 -38.75
N TRP A 681 3.15 10.08 -37.99
CA TRP A 681 3.14 10.11 -36.52
C TRP A 681 4.31 9.33 -35.89
N THR A 682 4.62 9.61 -34.63
CA THR A 682 5.46 8.74 -33.78
C THR A 682 4.74 8.45 -32.49
N GLY A 683 4.83 7.22 -31.97
CA GLY A 683 4.17 6.81 -30.73
C GLY A 683 4.99 5.79 -29.94
N THR A 684 4.73 5.69 -28.65
CA THR A 684 5.32 4.68 -27.76
C THR A 684 4.37 3.50 -27.56
N ARG A 685 4.79 2.50 -26.79
CA ARG A 685 3.90 1.40 -26.35
C ARG A 685 2.64 1.90 -25.64
N VAL A 686 2.79 2.95 -24.81
CA VAL A 686 1.70 3.59 -24.08
C VAL A 686 0.65 4.17 -25.03
N ASP A 687 1.05 4.64 -26.20
CA ASP A 687 0.15 5.19 -27.21
C ASP A 687 -0.53 4.05 -28.00
N LEU A 688 0.24 3.07 -28.45
CA LEU A 688 -0.25 2.00 -29.33
C LEU A 688 -1.03 0.89 -28.61
N VAL A 689 -0.90 0.75 -27.28
CA VAL A 689 -1.67 -0.26 -26.53
C VAL A 689 -3.17 -0.05 -26.66
N PHE A 690 -3.63 1.19 -26.82
CA PHE A 690 -5.04 1.54 -27.09
C PHE A 690 -5.50 1.13 -28.50
N GLY A 691 -4.59 0.85 -29.43
CA GLY A 691 -4.90 0.28 -30.74
C GLY A 691 -4.80 -1.26 -30.79
N ALA A 692 -4.10 -1.87 -29.83
CA ALA A 692 -3.67 -3.26 -29.86
C ALA A 692 -4.33 -4.17 -28.79
N ASN A 693 -4.49 -3.71 -27.54
CA ASN A 693 -5.18 -4.48 -26.52
C ASN A 693 -6.68 -4.48 -26.80
N SER A 694 -7.28 -5.67 -27.02
CA SER A 694 -8.70 -5.80 -27.41
C SER A 694 -9.72 -5.05 -26.53
N GLN A 695 -9.47 -4.89 -25.23
CA GLN A 695 -10.36 -4.15 -24.34
C GLN A 695 -10.13 -2.64 -24.43
N LEU A 696 -8.88 -2.18 -24.38
CA LEU A 696 -8.55 -0.75 -24.54
C LEU A 696 -8.93 -0.24 -25.93
N ARG A 697 -8.81 -1.09 -26.96
CA ARG A 697 -9.25 -0.80 -28.31
C ARG A 697 -10.76 -0.60 -28.41
N ALA A 698 -11.56 -1.43 -27.74
CA ALA A 698 -13.01 -1.23 -27.70
C ALA A 698 -13.38 0.11 -27.04
N LEU A 699 -12.63 0.56 -26.04
CA LEU A 699 -12.79 1.90 -25.43
C LEU A 699 -12.34 3.02 -26.38
N ALA A 700 -11.22 2.84 -27.08
CA ALA A 700 -10.75 3.78 -28.10
C ALA A 700 -11.74 3.91 -29.28
N GLU A 701 -12.41 2.82 -29.68
CA GLU A 701 -13.42 2.81 -30.74
C GLU A 701 -14.68 3.61 -30.36
N VAL A 702 -15.07 3.64 -29.07
CA VAL A 702 -16.12 4.55 -28.57
C VAL A 702 -15.69 6.01 -28.76
N PHE A 703 -14.48 6.38 -28.32
CA PHE A 703 -14.01 7.76 -28.43
C PHE A 703 -13.61 8.16 -29.86
N ALA A 704 -13.28 7.23 -30.77
CA ALA A 704 -13.04 7.52 -32.19
C ALA A 704 -14.32 7.63 -33.05
N SER A 705 -15.47 7.21 -32.53
CA SER A 705 -16.72 7.16 -33.29
C SER A 705 -17.23 8.56 -33.68
N ALA A 706 -17.83 8.68 -34.87
CA ALA A 706 -18.40 9.95 -35.31
C ALA A 706 -19.50 10.44 -34.34
N GLY A 707 -19.37 11.70 -33.87
CA GLY A 707 -20.28 12.30 -32.89
C GLY A 707 -19.90 12.07 -31.42
N SER A 708 -18.82 11.34 -31.11
CA SER A 708 -18.38 11.11 -29.73
C SER A 708 -17.64 12.29 -29.09
N GLU A 709 -17.17 13.28 -29.87
CA GLU A 709 -16.26 14.34 -29.38
C GLU A 709 -16.81 15.10 -28.16
N GLY A 710 -18.11 15.43 -28.14
CA GLY A 710 -18.74 16.09 -27.00
C GLY A 710 -18.82 15.20 -25.74
N ALA A 711 -18.99 13.88 -25.90
CA ALA A 711 -18.94 12.93 -24.80
C ALA A 711 -17.50 12.73 -24.30
N PHE A 712 -16.53 12.62 -25.22
CA PHE A 712 -15.10 12.59 -24.91
C PHE A 712 -14.68 13.81 -24.06
N VAL A 713 -15.10 15.02 -24.41
CA VAL A 713 -14.82 16.23 -23.62
C VAL A 713 -15.43 16.14 -22.21
N GLN A 714 -16.67 15.67 -22.08
CA GLN A 714 -17.33 15.52 -20.78
C GLN A 714 -16.65 14.46 -19.89
N ASP A 715 -16.33 13.29 -20.46
CA ASP A 715 -15.66 12.20 -19.77
C ASP A 715 -14.22 12.59 -19.38
N PHE A 716 -13.51 13.32 -20.24
CA PHE A 716 -12.20 13.89 -19.91
C PHE A 716 -12.28 14.86 -18.73
N VAL A 717 -13.25 15.79 -18.74
CA VAL A 717 -13.46 16.74 -17.64
C VAL A 717 -13.82 16.00 -16.34
N ALA A 718 -14.66 14.97 -16.38
CA ALA A 718 -15.01 14.18 -15.21
C ALA A 718 -13.79 13.45 -14.62
N ALA A 719 -12.99 12.77 -15.47
CA ALA A 719 -11.79 12.08 -15.05
C ALA A 719 -10.70 13.05 -14.56
N TRP A 720 -10.56 14.23 -15.18
CA TRP A 720 -9.67 15.30 -14.74
C TRP A 720 -10.04 15.80 -13.34
N VAL A 721 -11.31 16.14 -13.11
CA VAL A 721 -11.83 16.60 -11.81
C VAL A 721 -11.66 15.54 -10.73
N LYS A 722 -11.82 14.25 -11.07
CA LYS A 722 -11.51 13.13 -10.17
C LYS A 722 -10.05 13.18 -9.72
N VAL A 723 -9.10 13.16 -10.66
CA VAL A 723 -7.65 13.18 -10.35
C VAL A 723 -7.27 14.40 -9.50
N MET A 724 -7.75 15.59 -9.88
CA MET A 724 -7.46 16.82 -9.13
C MET A 724 -7.95 16.81 -7.68
N ASN A 725 -8.91 15.95 -7.33
CA ASN A 725 -9.53 15.90 -5.99
C ASN A 725 -9.25 14.60 -5.21
N LEU A 726 -8.34 13.74 -5.67
CA LEU A 726 -8.03 12.45 -5.00
C LEU A 726 -7.55 12.59 -3.54
N ASP A 727 -6.93 13.73 -3.22
CA ASP A 727 -6.39 14.05 -1.89
C ASP A 727 -7.32 14.94 -1.03
N ARG A 728 -8.51 15.27 -1.53
CA ARG A 728 -9.47 16.19 -0.89
C ARG A 728 -10.33 15.53 0.17
N PHE A 729 -9.65 14.84 1.10
CA PHE A 729 -10.25 14.20 2.26
C PHE A 729 -10.85 15.20 3.27
N ASP A 730 -10.55 16.49 3.14
CA ASP A 730 -11.19 17.58 3.88
C ASP A 730 -12.65 17.84 3.47
N LEU A 731 -13.10 17.25 2.36
CA LEU A 731 -14.47 17.38 1.83
C LEU A 731 -15.36 16.15 2.07
N ALA A 732 -14.85 15.09 2.71
CA ALA A 732 -15.41 13.72 2.70
C ALA A 732 -16.16 13.31 3.98
#